data_AF-A0A935CDA7-F1
#
_entry.id   AF-A0A935CDA7-F1
#
_cell.length_a   1.000
_cell.length_b   1.000
_cell.length_c   1.000
_cell.angle_alpha   90.00
_cell.angle_beta   90.00
_cell.angle_gamma   90.00
#
_symmetry.space_group_name_H-M   'P 1'
#
loop_
_entity.id
_entity.type
_entity.pdbx_description
1 polymer ?
#
loop_
_entity_poly.entity_id
_entity_poly.type
_entity_poly.pdbx_seq_one_letter_code
_entity_poly.pdbx_strand_id
1 'polypeptide(L)'
;MRPRRGYAVPRGIQTGAAAARQRRRAFSMRGVVAVLVALAVGACSGLPTSSPVQSGRSVDEQVLPEVRIVVPPPAAGASPEQIVRGFLRAGAAFQESTDSGQPVANAYLAPGSVGRWRPTSSVTVFDRSRTVAVEALTGDKVRASVAVVATVDDTGHYREVAPGTVAQVDLGLVRVSGEWRVELPADGFGLWLNTDDFGRVFDPHRVHYPTVGGRHLVPDVRWFAGGPRLGTALARAQLGPVPDYLAGAVETGFPADVTLAVDAVSVDAGIATVVLTPPASAMDLAHRRAIWAQLVATLLRVPGVQGVVVEVQGAGRLVVPEVTGPLRSATDVGYGADPLPLPRTALLRLGERLTSVEIVRLDDLDGLGTSPTATATVAVPSAGAGDGPAPPGAGADLPTIPAAYGQFAVSADGADVVAVTPGGTEAARWHDRERASVPVLTSFVRPSYDAHDRLWFAGSDGGVARVLTVNARAPVDPAVPVVAPWLDGRAIVALAVSRDGSRVGVVSSALGGTDMRLDIAGVVRDSLGRPTALAAPYRQADPLSRITDVVWIDDTTLAALGAVGDGEALRPWIVQLGQGIGLRRIGIADPATNLIPVAAGARYLVSTSGPRGIVIVAQPGGVLVRVGGSWRGVEGVTEIAVAPSG
;
A
#
# COMPACT_ATOMS: atom_id res chain seq x y z
N MET A 1 -34.13 -28.20 69.60
CA MET A 1 -35.25 -27.43 70.18
C MET A 1 -36.55 -27.72 69.43
N ARG A 2 -37.69 -27.82 70.13
CA ARG A 2 -39.07 -27.65 69.59
C ARG A 2 -39.40 -26.13 69.50
N PRO A 3 -40.56 -25.62 68.99
CA PRO A 3 -41.85 -26.24 68.55
C PRO A 3 -42.16 -25.96 67.04
N ARG A 4 -43.34 -26.13 66.40
CA ARG A 4 -44.65 -26.86 66.55
C ARG A 4 -45.17 -27.07 65.09
N ARG A 5 -45.76 -28.20 64.70
CA ARG A 5 -47.22 -28.51 64.58
C ARG A 5 -48.12 -27.42 63.95
N GLY A 6 -49.02 -27.72 63.01
CA GLY A 6 -49.31 -29.00 62.30
C GLY A 6 -50.80 -29.19 61.93
N TYR A 7 -51.14 -30.39 61.42
CA TYR A 7 -52.49 -30.93 61.16
C TYR A 7 -53.35 -30.26 60.05
N ALA A 8 -54.37 -30.90 59.46
CA ALA A 8 -54.55 -32.31 59.07
C ALA A 8 -55.78 -32.48 58.14
N VAL A 9 -55.62 -33.35 57.15
CA VAL A 9 -56.63 -34.12 56.36
C VAL A 9 -57.84 -34.56 57.23
N PRO A 10 -59.11 -34.48 56.75
CA PRO A 10 -59.73 -35.71 56.20
C PRO A 10 -60.80 -35.60 55.09
N ARG A 11 -60.68 -36.55 54.14
CA ARG A 11 -61.70 -37.47 53.58
C ARG A 11 -63.16 -37.00 53.34
N GLY A 12 -63.66 -37.31 52.13
CA GLY A 12 -65.07 -37.60 51.85
C GLY A 12 -65.24 -38.33 50.52
N ILE A 13 -65.76 -39.55 50.52
CA ILE A 13 -66.04 -40.38 49.33
C ILE A 13 -67.55 -40.60 49.21
N GLN A 14 -68.11 -40.52 48.00
CA GLN A 14 -69.26 -41.29 47.44
C GLN A 14 -69.49 -40.77 46.01
N THR A 15 -69.39 -41.52 44.89
CA THR A 15 -70.08 -42.74 44.40
C THR A 15 -71.58 -42.56 44.10
N GLY A 16 -71.96 -42.71 42.82
CA GLY A 16 -73.34 -42.66 42.30
C GLY A 16 -73.36 -42.05 40.89
N ALA A 17 -73.20 -42.78 39.78
CA ALA A 17 -73.98 -43.89 39.22
C ALA A 17 -75.25 -43.48 38.42
N ALA A 18 -75.15 -43.71 37.10
CA ALA A 18 -76.20 -44.19 36.20
C ALA A 18 -77.23 -43.26 35.52
N ALA A 19 -77.57 -43.74 34.30
CA ALA A 19 -78.85 -43.64 33.57
C ALA A 19 -79.11 -42.46 32.63
N ALA A 20 -79.01 -42.78 31.32
CA ALA A 20 -79.52 -41.98 30.21
C ALA A 20 -81.05 -42.00 30.08
N ARG A 21 -81.64 -40.93 29.51
CA ARG A 21 -82.48 -41.03 28.29
C ARG A 21 -82.91 -39.67 27.70
N GLN A 22 -82.31 -39.35 26.56
CA GLN A 22 -83.00 -39.00 25.30
C GLN A 22 -84.40 -38.34 25.37
N ARG A 23 -84.50 -37.05 25.00
CA ARG A 23 -85.64 -36.52 24.21
C ARG A 23 -85.28 -35.24 23.45
N ARG A 24 -85.85 -35.12 22.24
CA ARG A 24 -85.58 -34.08 21.22
C ARG A 24 -86.17 -32.72 21.63
N ARG A 25 -85.55 -31.60 21.21
CA ARG A 25 -86.26 -30.43 20.61
C ARG A 25 -85.32 -29.33 20.06
N ALA A 26 -85.81 -28.70 19.00
CA ALA A 26 -85.48 -27.36 18.48
C ALA A 26 -83.99 -27.00 18.25
N PHE A 27 -83.57 -27.12 16.98
CA PHE A 27 -82.39 -26.43 16.45
C PHE A 27 -82.68 -24.92 16.42
N SER A 28 -82.03 -24.13 17.28
CA SER A 28 -82.10 -22.66 17.20
C SER A 28 -80.82 -22.12 16.56
N MET A 29 -81.01 -21.32 15.50
CA MET A 29 -79.95 -20.79 14.65
C MET A 29 -79.23 -19.61 15.33
N ARG A 30 -78.54 -19.87 16.44
CA ARG A 30 -77.71 -18.90 17.19
C ARG A 30 -76.30 -19.39 17.56
N GLY A 31 -75.99 -20.68 17.38
CA GLY A 31 -74.67 -21.24 17.71
C GLY A 31 -73.55 -20.98 16.69
N VAL A 32 -73.88 -20.76 15.41
CA VAL A 32 -72.86 -20.73 14.34
C VAL A 32 -72.03 -19.44 14.32
N VAL A 33 -72.64 -18.30 14.70
CA VAL A 33 -71.92 -17.01 14.76
C VAL A 33 -70.91 -16.95 15.92
N ALA A 34 -71.21 -17.62 17.04
CA ALA A 34 -70.33 -17.62 18.22
C ALA A 34 -69.02 -18.40 17.99
N VAL A 35 -69.06 -19.48 17.19
CA VAL A 35 -67.86 -20.29 16.89
C VAL A 35 -66.95 -19.62 15.85
N LEU A 36 -67.52 -18.88 14.89
CA LEU A 36 -66.75 -18.12 13.90
C LEU A 36 -66.01 -16.92 14.50
N VAL A 37 -66.58 -16.26 15.52
CA VAL A 37 -65.88 -15.18 16.25
C VAL A 37 -64.78 -15.73 17.17
N ALA A 38 -64.96 -16.91 17.77
CA ALA A 38 -63.94 -17.53 18.62
C ALA A 38 -62.66 -17.94 17.85
N LEU A 39 -62.77 -18.27 16.56
CA LEU A 39 -61.61 -18.57 15.69
C LEU A 39 -60.86 -17.31 15.21
N ALA A 40 -61.46 -16.11 15.31
CA ALA A 40 -60.85 -14.85 14.86
C ALA A 40 -59.88 -14.23 15.88
N VAL A 41 -59.79 -14.75 17.11
CA VAL A 41 -58.92 -14.22 18.18
C VAL A 41 -57.69 -15.13 18.44
N GLY A 42 -57.55 -16.23 17.69
CA GLY A 42 -56.40 -17.15 17.80
C GLY A 42 -55.16 -16.73 17.00
N ALA A 43 -55.21 -15.63 16.25
CA ALA A 43 -54.16 -15.19 15.33
C ALA A 43 -53.14 -14.20 15.95
N CYS A 44 -52.83 -14.36 17.24
CA CYS A 44 -51.58 -13.83 17.78
C CYS A 44 -50.50 -14.89 17.59
N SER A 45 -49.67 -14.73 16.56
CA SER A 45 -48.41 -15.47 16.46
C SER A 45 -47.56 -15.15 17.69
N GLY A 46 -47.50 -16.08 18.64
CA GLY A 46 -46.66 -15.91 19.82
C GLY A 46 -45.20 -15.73 19.38
N LEU A 47 -44.59 -14.60 19.78
CA LEU A 47 -43.14 -14.43 19.67
C LEU A 47 -42.46 -15.62 20.37
N PRO A 48 -41.44 -16.24 19.74
CA PRO A 48 -40.78 -17.41 20.31
C PRO A 48 -40.20 -17.04 21.68
N THR A 49 -40.71 -17.66 22.74
CA THR A 49 -40.28 -17.41 24.13
C THR A 49 -38.91 -17.99 24.48
N SER A 50 -38.28 -18.66 23.51
CA SER A 50 -36.88 -19.10 23.55
C SER A 50 -36.27 -19.03 22.16
N SER A 51 -35.45 -18.01 21.89
CA SER A 51 -34.33 -18.19 20.96
C SER A 51 -33.18 -18.87 21.72
N PRO A 52 -32.20 -19.47 21.02
CA PRO A 52 -30.87 -19.64 21.61
C PRO A 52 -30.40 -18.26 22.12
N VAL A 53 -29.78 -18.23 23.30
CA VAL A 53 -29.11 -17.02 23.78
C VAL A 53 -27.90 -16.80 22.89
N GLN A 54 -28.08 -16.01 21.83
CA GLN A 54 -26.94 -15.44 21.13
C GLN A 54 -26.39 -14.32 22.00
N SER A 55 -25.09 -14.35 22.26
CA SER A 55 -24.39 -13.25 22.91
C SER A 55 -24.68 -11.99 22.11
N GLY A 56 -25.38 -11.04 22.73
CA GLY A 56 -25.47 -9.69 22.19
C GLY A 56 -24.07 -9.12 22.04
N ARG A 57 -23.89 -8.26 21.03
CA ARG A 57 -22.69 -7.43 20.87
C ARG A 57 -22.30 -6.81 22.20
N SER A 58 -21.00 -6.76 22.50
CA SER A 58 -20.52 -6.14 23.75
C SER A 58 -20.94 -4.67 23.79
N VAL A 59 -21.15 -4.12 24.99
CA VAL A 59 -21.55 -2.71 25.17
C VAL A 59 -20.52 -1.74 24.57
N ASP A 60 -19.28 -2.20 24.39
CA ASP A 60 -18.17 -1.46 23.77
C ASP A 60 -17.94 -1.78 22.27
N GLU A 61 -18.80 -2.58 21.62
CA GLU A 61 -18.66 -2.88 20.19
C GLU A 61 -19.09 -1.66 19.34
N GLN A 62 -18.13 -0.77 19.07
CA GLN A 62 -18.31 0.34 18.14
C GLN A 62 -18.42 -0.17 16.69
N VAL A 63 -19.63 -0.61 16.32
CA VAL A 63 -19.98 -0.79 14.92
C VAL A 63 -20.11 0.60 14.29
N LEU A 64 -19.02 1.09 13.70
CA LEU A 64 -19.06 2.23 12.80
C LEU A 64 -20.10 1.92 11.70
N PRO A 65 -21.09 2.79 11.46
CA PRO A 65 -22.11 2.53 10.45
C PRO A 65 -21.44 2.47 9.07
N GLU A 66 -21.45 1.28 8.48
CA GLU A 66 -20.93 1.02 7.14
C GLU A 66 -21.65 1.93 6.13
N VAL A 67 -20.88 2.75 5.41
CA VAL A 67 -21.42 3.75 4.47
C VAL A 67 -21.87 3.05 3.18
N ARG A 68 -23.07 2.47 3.22
CA ARG A 68 -23.64 1.72 2.10
C ARG A 68 -23.90 2.58 0.88
N ILE A 69 -23.41 2.13 -0.26
CA ILE A 69 -23.65 2.79 -1.55
C ILE A 69 -24.97 2.24 -2.11
N VAL A 70 -26.07 2.92 -1.79
CA VAL A 70 -27.40 2.52 -2.28
C VAL A 70 -27.57 2.95 -3.75
N VAL A 71 -27.70 1.97 -4.63
CA VAL A 71 -28.02 2.17 -6.05
C VAL A 71 -29.38 1.51 -6.35
N PRO A 72 -30.34 2.20 -6.99
CA PRO A 72 -31.62 1.59 -7.36
C PRO A 72 -31.43 0.56 -8.50
N PRO A 73 -32.35 -0.40 -8.66
CA PRO A 73 -32.40 -1.26 -9.84
C PRO A 73 -32.76 -0.46 -11.11
N PRO A 74 -32.61 -1.03 -12.32
CA PRO A 74 -33.05 -0.37 -13.55
C PRO A 74 -34.55 -0.04 -13.53
N ALA A 75 -34.89 1.20 -13.91
CA ALA A 75 -36.26 1.64 -14.06
C ALA A 75 -36.95 0.91 -15.22
N ALA A 76 -38.25 0.65 -15.10
CA ALA A 76 -39.05 0.07 -16.18
C ALA A 76 -39.07 1.01 -17.40
N GLY A 77 -38.89 0.47 -18.60
CA GLY A 77 -38.81 1.23 -19.84
C GLY A 77 -37.56 2.11 -19.99
N ALA A 78 -36.51 1.91 -19.19
CA ALA A 78 -35.28 2.69 -19.29
C ALA A 78 -34.61 2.55 -20.66
N SER A 79 -34.06 3.66 -21.18
CA SER A 79 -33.36 3.68 -22.47
C SER A 79 -32.02 2.90 -22.41
N PRO A 80 -31.45 2.47 -23.56
CA PRO A 80 -30.15 1.81 -23.61
C PRO A 80 -29.04 2.55 -22.84
N GLU A 81 -28.98 3.88 -22.98
CA GLU A 81 -28.00 4.75 -22.32
C GLU A 81 -28.28 4.88 -20.82
N GLN A 82 -29.54 4.83 -20.40
CA GLN A 82 -29.92 4.80 -18.98
C GLN A 82 -29.55 3.46 -18.34
N ILE A 83 -29.72 2.34 -19.04
CA ILE A 83 -29.30 1.00 -18.59
C ILE A 83 -27.77 0.94 -18.43
N VAL A 84 -26.99 1.39 -19.43
CA VAL A 84 -25.52 1.41 -19.32
C VAL A 84 -25.04 2.34 -18.22
N ARG A 85 -25.58 3.57 -18.13
CA ARG A 85 -25.21 4.52 -17.06
C ARG A 85 -25.57 3.99 -15.67
N GLY A 86 -26.69 3.28 -15.55
CA GLY A 86 -27.12 2.61 -14.32
C GLY A 86 -26.18 1.46 -13.95
N PHE A 87 -25.81 0.60 -14.90
CA PHE A 87 -24.85 -0.49 -14.69
C PHE A 87 -23.49 0.02 -14.20
N LEU A 88 -22.91 1.01 -14.89
CA LEU A 88 -21.61 1.59 -14.50
C LEU A 88 -21.67 2.20 -13.09
N ARG A 89 -22.76 2.90 -12.75
CA ARG A 89 -22.97 3.43 -11.39
C ARG A 89 -23.18 2.33 -10.34
N ALA A 90 -23.89 1.25 -10.69
CA ALA A 90 -24.09 0.09 -9.82
C ALA A 90 -22.76 -0.64 -9.52
N GLY A 91 -21.73 -0.45 -10.34
CA GLY A 91 -20.37 -0.90 -10.06
C GLY A 91 -19.82 -0.41 -8.71
N ALA A 92 -20.13 0.81 -8.28
CA ALA A 92 -19.70 1.29 -6.95
C ALA A 92 -20.30 0.47 -5.79
N ALA A 93 -21.45 -0.18 -6.02
CA ALA A 93 -22.15 -1.03 -5.07
C ALA A 93 -21.95 -2.54 -5.35
N PHE A 94 -20.86 -2.95 -6.02
CA PHE A 94 -20.64 -4.35 -6.43
C PHE A 94 -20.58 -5.37 -5.28
N GLN A 95 -20.35 -4.91 -4.04
CA GLN A 95 -20.36 -5.75 -2.84
C GLN A 95 -21.74 -5.76 -2.14
N GLU A 96 -22.62 -4.81 -2.44
CA GLU A 96 -23.98 -4.75 -1.90
C GLU A 96 -24.87 -5.77 -2.61
N SER A 97 -25.63 -6.51 -1.82
CA SER A 97 -26.56 -7.53 -2.31
C SER A 97 -28.01 -7.11 -2.05
N THR A 98 -28.91 -7.53 -2.94
CA THR A 98 -30.36 -7.51 -2.73
C THR A 98 -30.78 -8.46 -1.60
N ASP A 99 -32.03 -8.38 -1.15
CA ASP A 99 -32.63 -9.34 -0.21
C ASP A 99 -32.54 -10.80 -0.70
N SER A 100 -32.41 -11.00 -2.02
CA SER A 100 -32.18 -12.31 -2.65
C SER A 100 -30.71 -12.75 -2.71
N GLY A 101 -29.79 -12.00 -2.10
CA GLY A 101 -28.36 -12.33 -2.03
C GLY A 101 -27.58 -12.13 -3.35
N GLN A 102 -28.11 -11.35 -4.30
CA GLN A 102 -27.43 -11.07 -5.57
C GLN A 102 -26.89 -9.64 -5.64
N PRO A 103 -25.69 -9.40 -6.22
CA PRO A 103 -25.19 -8.05 -6.47
C PRO A 103 -26.19 -7.20 -7.25
N VAL A 104 -26.45 -5.98 -6.77
CA VAL A 104 -27.47 -5.08 -7.37
C VAL A 104 -27.23 -4.82 -8.86
N ALA A 105 -25.97 -4.70 -9.27
CA ALA A 105 -25.58 -4.50 -10.66
C ALA A 105 -26.03 -5.64 -11.62
N ASN A 106 -26.23 -6.87 -11.12
CA ASN A 106 -26.71 -7.98 -11.93
C ASN A 106 -28.09 -7.72 -12.52
N ALA A 107 -28.92 -6.86 -11.89
CA ALA A 107 -30.22 -6.47 -12.41
C ALA A 107 -30.15 -5.73 -13.76
N TYR A 108 -29.00 -5.13 -14.08
CA TYR A 108 -28.74 -4.47 -15.37
C TYR A 108 -28.20 -5.41 -16.45
N LEU A 109 -27.67 -6.57 -16.08
CA LEU A 109 -26.99 -7.49 -16.99
C LEU A 109 -27.96 -8.45 -17.70
N ALA A 110 -27.58 -8.85 -18.91
CA ALA A 110 -28.22 -9.97 -19.59
C ALA A 110 -27.87 -11.29 -18.87
N PRO A 111 -28.75 -12.31 -18.85
CA PRO A 111 -28.51 -13.57 -18.12
C PRO A 111 -27.16 -14.24 -18.45
N GLY A 112 -26.77 -14.26 -19.73
CA GLY A 112 -25.48 -14.81 -20.17
C GLY A 112 -24.24 -13.97 -19.81
N SER A 113 -24.43 -12.75 -19.29
CA SER A 113 -23.37 -11.83 -18.88
C SER A 113 -23.12 -11.81 -17.38
N VAL A 114 -24.06 -12.29 -16.55
CA VAL A 114 -23.91 -12.30 -15.08
C VAL A 114 -22.65 -13.06 -14.64
N GLY A 115 -22.37 -14.22 -15.25
CA GLY A 115 -21.15 -15.00 -14.96
C GLY A 115 -19.86 -14.47 -15.62
N ARG A 116 -19.95 -13.49 -16.52
CA ARG A 116 -18.80 -12.82 -17.16
C ARG A 116 -18.35 -11.58 -16.40
N TRP A 117 -19.22 -11.00 -15.57
CA TRP A 117 -18.88 -9.82 -14.79
C TRP A 117 -17.94 -10.21 -13.64
N ARG A 118 -16.71 -9.70 -13.68
CA ARG A 118 -15.67 -9.93 -12.67
C ARG A 118 -15.24 -8.56 -12.16
N PRO A 119 -15.94 -7.98 -11.16
CA PRO A 119 -15.78 -6.56 -10.82
C PRO A 119 -14.32 -6.15 -10.56
N THR A 120 -13.56 -7.02 -9.88
CA THR A 120 -12.18 -6.75 -9.47
C THR A 120 -11.12 -7.29 -10.43
N SER A 121 -11.47 -7.78 -11.64
CA SER A 121 -10.45 -8.21 -12.61
C SER A 121 -9.81 -7.04 -13.38
N SER A 122 -10.43 -5.86 -13.31
CA SER A 122 -9.81 -4.59 -13.69
C SER A 122 -10.62 -3.46 -13.08
N VAL A 123 -9.96 -2.43 -12.56
CA VAL A 123 -10.63 -1.23 -12.06
C VAL A 123 -10.10 -0.02 -12.82
N THR A 124 -10.98 0.65 -13.55
CA THR A 124 -10.71 1.92 -14.20
C THR A 124 -11.10 3.05 -13.25
N VAL A 125 -10.15 3.91 -12.89
CA VAL A 125 -10.38 5.04 -11.98
C VAL A 125 -10.39 6.35 -12.76
N PHE A 126 -11.44 7.15 -12.57
CA PHE A 126 -11.59 8.48 -13.19
C PHE A 126 -11.84 9.57 -12.16
N ASP A 127 -11.53 10.83 -12.48
CA ASP A 127 -11.72 11.95 -11.56
C ASP A 127 -13.22 12.21 -11.29
N ARG A 128 -13.59 12.43 -10.02
CA ARG A 128 -14.97 12.70 -9.58
C ARG A 128 -15.71 13.87 -10.24
N SER A 129 -14.99 14.82 -10.84
CA SER A 129 -15.58 15.94 -11.61
C SER A 129 -15.99 15.53 -13.02
N ARG A 130 -15.53 14.36 -13.49
CA ARG A 130 -15.88 13.79 -14.79
C ARG A 130 -17.10 12.89 -14.66
N THR A 131 -17.97 12.96 -15.65
CA THR A 131 -19.02 11.97 -15.88
C THR A 131 -18.59 11.06 -17.02
N VAL A 132 -19.00 9.79 -16.96
CA VAL A 132 -18.84 8.88 -18.11
C VAL A 132 -19.78 9.36 -19.22
N ALA A 133 -19.21 9.70 -20.37
CA ALA A 133 -19.99 9.99 -21.57
C ALA A 133 -20.58 8.67 -22.09
N VAL A 134 -21.86 8.69 -22.49
CA VAL A 134 -22.61 7.52 -22.91
C VAL A 134 -23.38 7.88 -24.18
N GLU A 135 -23.09 7.19 -25.28
CA GLU A 135 -23.60 7.48 -26.63
C GLU A 135 -24.19 6.20 -27.25
N ALA A 136 -25.39 6.27 -27.83
CA ALA A 136 -25.97 5.15 -28.56
C ALA A 136 -25.29 4.97 -29.92
N LEU A 137 -24.97 3.72 -30.25
CA LEU A 137 -24.41 3.30 -31.54
C LEU A 137 -25.47 2.52 -32.34
N THR A 138 -25.21 2.30 -33.62
CA THR A 138 -26.01 1.39 -34.46
C THR A 138 -25.88 -0.06 -34.01
N GLY A 139 -26.98 -0.82 -34.08
CA GLY A 139 -26.99 -2.26 -33.82
C GLY A 139 -27.02 -2.61 -32.32
N ASP A 140 -27.95 -2.02 -31.58
CA ASP A 140 -28.21 -2.25 -30.15
C ASP A 140 -26.94 -2.21 -29.29
N LYS A 141 -26.12 -1.17 -29.49
CA LYS A 141 -24.88 -0.91 -28.76
C LYS A 141 -24.85 0.48 -28.16
N VAL A 142 -24.09 0.63 -27.09
CA VAL A 142 -23.82 1.91 -26.44
C VAL A 142 -22.33 2.01 -26.14
N ARG A 143 -21.72 3.12 -26.56
CA ARG A 143 -20.35 3.49 -26.23
C ARG A 143 -20.33 4.21 -24.88
N ALA A 144 -19.46 3.78 -23.99
CA ALA A 144 -19.12 4.50 -22.77
C ALA A 144 -17.65 4.95 -22.84
N SER A 145 -17.36 6.20 -22.48
CA SER A 145 -15.99 6.74 -22.48
C SER A 145 -15.77 7.75 -21.36
N VAL A 146 -14.58 7.75 -20.75
CA VAL A 146 -14.20 8.70 -19.70
C VAL A 146 -12.69 8.97 -19.70
N ALA A 147 -12.32 10.21 -19.36
CA ALA A 147 -10.92 10.54 -19.08
C ALA A 147 -10.49 9.91 -17.75
N VAL A 148 -9.45 9.09 -17.79
CA VAL A 148 -8.99 8.27 -16.66
C VAL A 148 -7.78 8.87 -15.96
N VAL A 149 -7.62 8.53 -14.67
CA VAL A 149 -6.47 8.93 -13.85
C VAL A 149 -5.60 7.73 -13.46
N ALA A 150 -6.19 6.53 -13.36
CA ALA A 150 -5.44 5.31 -13.06
C ALA A 150 -6.19 4.03 -13.47
N THR A 151 -5.47 2.91 -13.45
CA THR A 151 -6.00 1.55 -13.57
C THR A 151 -5.49 0.67 -12.44
N VAL A 152 -6.31 -0.27 -11.96
CA VAL A 152 -5.88 -1.41 -11.13
C VAL A 152 -6.09 -2.70 -11.94
N ASP A 153 -5.11 -3.60 -11.94
CA ASP A 153 -5.22 -4.91 -12.58
C ASP A 153 -5.87 -5.98 -11.67
N ASP A 154 -5.98 -7.22 -12.15
CA ASP A 154 -6.56 -8.36 -11.42
C ASP A 154 -5.70 -8.85 -10.24
N THR A 155 -4.41 -8.50 -10.21
CA THR A 155 -3.51 -8.76 -9.08
C THR A 155 -3.55 -7.67 -8.01
N GLY A 156 -4.18 -6.53 -8.31
CA GLY A 156 -4.32 -5.39 -7.41
C GLY A 156 -3.27 -4.30 -7.60
N HIS A 157 -2.36 -4.38 -8.59
CA HIS A 157 -1.39 -3.31 -8.81
C HIS A 157 -2.07 -2.10 -9.46
N TYR A 158 -1.95 -0.96 -8.79
CA TYR A 158 -2.44 0.32 -9.27
C TYR A 158 -1.36 1.01 -10.11
N ARG A 159 -1.78 1.70 -11.17
CA ARG A 159 -0.92 2.45 -12.07
C ARG A 159 -1.65 3.73 -12.49
N GLU A 160 -1.07 4.88 -12.16
CA GLU A 160 -1.51 6.16 -12.72
C GLU A 160 -1.31 6.18 -14.24
N VAL A 161 -2.05 7.03 -14.95
CA VAL A 161 -1.87 7.24 -16.39
C VAL A 161 -1.66 8.71 -16.73
N ALA A 162 -1.01 8.95 -17.87
CA ALA A 162 -0.73 10.30 -18.34
C ALA A 162 -2.03 11.14 -18.49
N PRO A 163 -2.00 12.46 -18.20
CA PRO A 163 -3.19 13.30 -18.24
C PRO A 163 -3.80 13.33 -19.64
N GLY A 164 -5.13 13.18 -19.73
CA GLY A 164 -5.83 13.13 -21.02
C GLY A 164 -5.98 11.72 -21.62
N THR A 165 -5.45 10.68 -20.97
CA THR A 165 -5.76 9.29 -21.32
C THR A 165 -7.28 9.05 -21.20
N VAL A 166 -7.88 8.39 -22.19
CA VAL A 166 -9.32 8.07 -22.23
C VAL A 166 -9.52 6.55 -22.26
N ALA A 167 -10.34 6.04 -21.36
CA ALA A 167 -10.88 4.68 -21.46
C ALA A 167 -12.19 4.71 -22.26
N GLN A 168 -12.41 3.69 -23.08
CA GLN A 168 -13.61 3.51 -23.89
C GLN A 168 -14.02 2.04 -23.92
N VAL A 169 -15.32 1.77 -23.89
CA VAL A 169 -15.90 0.43 -24.08
C VAL A 169 -17.18 0.53 -24.90
N ASP A 170 -17.39 -0.43 -25.81
CA ASP A 170 -18.64 -0.58 -26.55
C ASP A 170 -19.41 -1.76 -25.94
N LEU A 171 -20.54 -1.48 -25.30
CA LEU A 171 -21.38 -2.47 -24.64
C LEU A 171 -22.54 -2.86 -25.55
N GLY A 172 -22.81 -4.17 -25.66
CA GLY A 172 -24.00 -4.68 -26.33
C GLY A 172 -25.24 -4.53 -25.45
N LEU A 173 -26.42 -4.49 -26.07
CA LEU A 173 -27.69 -4.57 -25.37
C LEU A 173 -28.61 -5.60 -26.01
N VAL A 174 -29.37 -6.28 -25.14
CA VAL A 174 -30.41 -7.23 -25.54
C VAL A 174 -31.68 -6.97 -24.75
N ARG A 175 -32.84 -7.34 -25.30
CA ARG A 175 -34.12 -7.25 -24.57
C ARG A 175 -34.41 -8.56 -23.84
N VAL A 176 -34.72 -8.46 -22.55
CA VAL A 176 -35.13 -9.55 -21.67
C VAL A 176 -36.50 -9.19 -21.11
N SER A 177 -37.53 -9.97 -21.44
CA SER A 177 -38.93 -9.67 -21.08
C SER A 177 -39.39 -8.26 -21.48
N GLY A 178 -38.90 -7.76 -22.64
CA GLY A 178 -39.20 -6.43 -23.18
C GLY A 178 -38.24 -5.33 -22.71
N GLU A 179 -37.57 -5.50 -21.57
CA GLU A 179 -36.67 -4.52 -20.94
C GLU A 179 -35.23 -4.67 -21.43
N TRP A 180 -34.50 -3.56 -21.56
CA TRP A 180 -33.10 -3.56 -22.00
C TRP A 180 -32.14 -4.07 -20.91
N ARG A 181 -31.14 -4.86 -21.31
CA ARG A 181 -30.08 -5.40 -20.45
C ARG A 181 -28.73 -5.35 -21.16
N VAL A 182 -27.66 -5.11 -20.42
CA VAL A 182 -26.28 -5.04 -20.93
C VAL A 182 -25.76 -6.45 -21.25
N GLU A 183 -25.29 -6.65 -22.47
CA GLU A 183 -24.47 -7.78 -22.86
C GLU A 183 -22.98 -7.40 -22.75
N LEU A 184 -22.25 -8.11 -21.90
CA LEU A 184 -20.82 -7.88 -21.67
C LEU A 184 -19.95 -8.56 -22.74
N PRO A 185 -18.77 -7.98 -23.04
CA PRO A 185 -17.74 -8.60 -23.86
C PRO A 185 -17.38 -10.03 -23.42
N ALA A 186 -16.83 -10.82 -24.34
CA ALA A 186 -16.52 -12.23 -24.09
C ALA A 186 -15.35 -12.42 -23.11
N ASP A 187 -14.40 -11.48 -23.13
CA ASP A 187 -13.30 -11.27 -22.18
C ASP A 187 -13.75 -10.70 -20.83
N GLY A 188 -15.01 -10.26 -20.72
CA GLY A 188 -15.64 -9.78 -19.50
C GLY A 188 -15.63 -8.25 -19.37
N PHE A 189 -15.90 -7.77 -18.16
CA PHE A 189 -15.85 -6.34 -17.81
C PHE A 189 -15.60 -6.19 -16.31
N GLY A 190 -14.77 -5.21 -15.95
CA GLY A 190 -14.42 -4.88 -14.57
C GLY A 190 -15.30 -3.76 -13.99
N LEU A 191 -14.67 -2.89 -13.19
CA LEU A 191 -15.29 -1.73 -12.56
C LEU A 191 -14.80 -0.41 -13.16
N TRP A 192 -15.69 0.56 -13.31
CA TRP A 192 -15.35 1.95 -13.61
C TRP A 192 -15.82 2.81 -12.44
N LEU A 193 -14.87 3.29 -11.62
CA LEU A 193 -15.16 4.03 -10.39
C LEU A 193 -14.57 5.44 -10.47
N ASN A 194 -15.29 6.42 -9.90
CA ASN A 194 -14.68 7.73 -9.67
C ASN A 194 -13.75 7.70 -8.44
N THR A 195 -12.89 8.71 -8.29
CA THR A 195 -11.95 8.82 -7.15
C THR A 195 -12.59 8.82 -5.76
N ASP A 196 -13.86 9.24 -5.63
CA ASP A 196 -14.58 9.23 -4.34
C ASP A 196 -15.14 7.83 -4.02
N ASP A 197 -15.67 7.12 -5.00
CA ASP A 197 -16.19 5.76 -4.83
C ASP A 197 -15.06 4.72 -4.71
N PHE A 198 -13.97 4.88 -5.47
CA PHE A 198 -12.79 4.01 -5.37
C PHE A 198 -12.21 4.02 -3.95
N GLY A 199 -11.94 5.21 -3.40
CA GLY A 199 -11.44 5.39 -2.03
C GLY A 199 -12.48 5.17 -0.91
N ARG A 200 -13.67 4.63 -1.22
CA ARG A 200 -14.64 4.13 -0.24
C ARG A 200 -14.69 2.61 -0.17
N VAL A 201 -14.32 1.93 -1.25
CA VAL A 201 -14.53 0.47 -1.40
C VAL A 201 -13.23 -0.30 -1.68
N PHE A 202 -12.13 0.38 -2.03
CA PHE A 202 -10.79 -0.18 -2.10
C PHE A 202 -9.83 0.57 -1.17
N ASP A 203 -8.92 -0.18 -0.56
CA ASP A 203 -7.81 0.33 0.24
C ASP A 203 -6.47 -0.30 -0.22
N PRO A 204 -5.33 0.41 -0.08
CA PRO A 204 -4.02 -0.14 -0.35
C PRO A 204 -3.53 -1.02 0.82
N HIS A 205 -3.13 -2.24 0.51
CA HIS A 205 -2.56 -3.21 1.45
C HIS A 205 -1.17 -3.66 1.01
N ARG A 206 -0.39 -4.15 1.98
CA ARG A 206 0.99 -4.62 1.79
C ARG A 206 1.03 -6.15 1.80
N VAL A 207 1.46 -6.75 0.69
CA VAL A 207 1.87 -8.16 0.59
C VAL A 207 3.38 -8.20 0.83
N HIS A 208 3.89 -9.10 1.68
CA HIS A 208 5.30 -9.07 2.09
C HIS A 208 6.09 -10.24 1.52
N TYR A 209 7.33 -9.98 1.13
CA TYR A 209 8.25 -10.99 0.60
C TYR A 209 9.62 -10.87 1.29
N PRO A 210 10.21 -11.97 1.77
CA PRO A 210 11.58 -11.94 2.30
C PRO A 210 12.61 -11.62 1.20
N THR A 211 13.63 -10.84 1.53
CA THR A 211 14.82 -10.68 0.68
C THR A 211 15.51 -12.02 0.43
N VAL A 212 16.04 -12.25 -0.77
CA VAL A 212 16.70 -13.52 -1.12
C VAL A 212 17.83 -13.85 -0.14
N GLY A 213 17.74 -15.01 0.52
CA GLY A 213 18.70 -15.46 1.54
C GLY A 213 18.78 -14.59 2.81
N GLY A 214 17.91 -13.59 2.94
CA GLY A 214 17.85 -12.65 4.05
C GLY A 214 16.61 -12.84 4.92
N ARG A 215 16.41 -11.90 5.85
CA ARG A 215 15.25 -11.92 6.77
C ARG A 215 14.53 -10.58 6.88
N HIS A 216 14.78 -9.66 5.95
CA HIS A 216 14.05 -8.41 5.83
C HIS A 216 12.80 -8.65 4.97
N LEU A 217 11.65 -8.11 5.38
CA LEU A 217 10.42 -8.19 4.59
C LEU A 217 10.23 -6.94 3.72
N VAL A 218 10.22 -7.14 2.41
CA VAL A 218 9.96 -6.12 1.40
C VAL A 218 8.45 -6.03 1.14
N PRO A 219 7.82 -4.86 1.30
CA PRO A 219 6.39 -4.68 1.02
C PRO A 219 6.14 -4.43 -0.48
N ASP A 220 5.11 -5.10 -0.99
CA ASP A 220 4.48 -4.92 -2.28
C ASP A 220 3.07 -4.34 -2.08
N VAL A 221 2.75 -3.20 -2.69
CA VAL A 221 1.53 -2.44 -2.41
C VAL A 221 0.47 -2.70 -3.49
N ARG A 222 -0.67 -3.25 -3.08
CA ARG A 222 -1.78 -3.65 -3.94
C ARG A 222 -3.11 -3.17 -3.36
N TRP A 223 -4.04 -2.75 -4.21
CA TRP A 223 -5.39 -2.33 -3.81
C TRP A 223 -6.35 -3.50 -3.78
N PHE A 224 -7.04 -3.68 -2.65
CA PHE A 224 -8.06 -4.70 -2.49
C PHE A 224 -9.39 -4.08 -2.10
N ALA A 225 -10.47 -4.74 -2.52
CA ALA A 225 -11.79 -4.43 -2.05
C ALA A 225 -11.89 -4.72 -0.54
N GLY A 226 -12.39 -3.75 0.23
CA GLY A 226 -12.62 -3.92 1.67
C GLY A 226 -13.73 -4.92 2.01
N GLY A 227 -13.97 -5.13 3.30
CA GLY A 227 -15.07 -5.97 3.80
C GLY A 227 -14.71 -7.44 4.06
N PRO A 228 -15.69 -8.34 4.29
CA PRO A 228 -15.48 -9.64 4.93
C PRO A 228 -14.56 -10.63 4.20
N ARG A 229 -14.29 -10.42 2.91
CA ARG A 229 -13.43 -11.30 2.08
C ARG A 229 -11.97 -10.85 2.03
N LEU A 230 -11.62 -9.70 2.60
CA LEU A 230 -10.29 -9.09 2.52
C LEU A 230 -9.17 -10.01 3.00
N GLY A 231 -9.33 -10.68 4.16
CA GLY A 231 -8.32 -11.61 4.67
C GLY A 231 -8.06 -12.80 3.75
N THR A 232 -9.10 -13.30 3.07
CA THR A 232 -8.95 -14.37 2.06
C THR A 232 -8.26 -13.84 0.80
N ALA A 233 -8.61 -12.63 0.35
CA ALA A 233 -7.99 -12.01 -0.83
C ALA A 233 -6.49 -11.76 -0.62
N LEU A 234 -6.11 -11.25 0.56
CA LEU A 234 -4.70 -11.02 0.92
C LEU A 234 -3.91 -12.31 1.09
N ALA A 235 -4.50 -13.36 1.67
CA ALA A 235 -3.85 -14.67 1.72
C ALA A 235 -3.61 -15.24 0.31
N ARG A 236 -4.62 -15.19 -0.59
CA ARG A 236 -4.43 -15.60 -1.99
C ARG A 236 -3.33 -14.80 -2.69
N ALA A 237 -3.28 -13.49 -2.48
CA ALA A 237 -2.23 -12.64 -3.04
C ALA A 237 -0.84 -12.99 -2.49
N GLN A 238 -0.75 -13.34 -1.20
CA GLN A 238 0.49 -13.72 -0.52
C GLN A 238 1.03 -15.09 -0.95
N LEU A 239 0.14 -16.03 -1.29
CA LEU A 239 0.47 -17.33 -1.88
C LEU A 239 0.70 -17.27 -3.39
N GLY A 240 0.46 -16.11 -4.02
CA GLY A 240 0.71 -15.87 -5.43
C GLY A 240 2.21 -15.76 -5.76
N PRO A 241 2.56 -15.65 -7.05
CA PRO A 241 3.94 -15.40 -7.47
C PRO A 241 4.44 -14.04 -6.97
N VAL A 242 5.75 -13.98 -6.73
CA VAL A 242 6.49 -12.71 -6.58
C VAL A 242 6.22 -11.83 -7.81
N PRO A 243 5.89 -10.54 -7.65
CA PRO A 243 5.64 -9.66 -8.80
C PRO A 243 6.92 -9.40 -9.60
N ASP A 244 6.79 -9.22 -10.92
CA ASP A 244 7.94 -9.10 -11.85
C ASP A 244 8.96 -8.02 -11.45
N TYR A 245 8.50 -6.94 -10.80
CA TYR A 245 9.38 -5.86 -10.35
C TYR A 245 10.18 -6.17 -9.09
N LEU A 246 9.92 -7.29 -8.41
CA LEU A 246 10.71 -7.81 -7.30
C LEU A 246 11.39 -9.15 -7.62
N ALA A 247 11.17 -9.70 -8.81
CA ALA A 247 11.71 -11.00 -9.23
C ALA A 247 13.24 -11.06 -9.08
N GLY A 248 13.72 -12.04 -8.30
CA GLY A 248 15.14 -12.23 -8.01
C GLY A 248 15.74 -11.30 -6.94
N ALA A 249 15.01 -10.27 -6.50
CA ALA A 249 15.37 -9.44 -5.34
C ALA A 249 14.77 -9.99 -4.04
N VAL A 250 13.60 -10.62 -4.15
CA VAL A 250 12.88 -11.29 -3.05
C VAL A 250 12.57 -12.75 -3.41
N GLU A 251 12.34 -13.55 -2.38
CA GLU A 251 11.88 -14.94 -2.48
C GLU A 251 10.46 -15.07 -1.87
N THR A 252 9.90 -16.29 -1.91
CA THR A 252 8.61 -16.59 -1.27
C THR A 252 8.68 -17.95 -0.59
N GLY A 253 8.12 -18.06 0.62
CA GLY A 253 7.97 -19.31 1.34
C GLY A 253 6.93 -20.26 0.74
N PHE A 254 6.19 -19.82 -0.29
CA PHE A 254 5.11 -20.58 -0.93
C PHE A 254 5.55 -21.16 -2.28
N PRO A 255 5.86 -22.47 -2.38
CA PRO A 255 6.03 -23.14 -3.67
C PRO A 255 4.67 -23.29 -4.37
N ALA A 256 4.68 -23.49 -5.69
CA ALA A 256 3.47 -23.45 -6.52
C ALA A 256 2.39 -24.51 -6.21
N ASP A 257 2.72 -25.56 -5.44
CA ASP A 257 1.80 -26.61 -4.98
C ASP A 257 1.25 -26.37 -3.55
N VAL A 258 1.75 -25.35 -2.84
CA VAL A 258 1.18 -24.87 -1.58
C VAL A 258 0.10 -23.83 -1.88
N THR A 259 -1.15 -24.22 -1.67
CA THR A 259 -2.33 -23.37 -1.84
C THR A 259 -3.18 -23.37 -0.56
N LEU A 260 -4.25 -22.57 -0.52
CA LEU A 260 -5.25 -22.66 0.54
C LEU A 260 -6.04 -23.97 0.38
N ALA A 261 -6.05 -24.83 1.40
CA ALA A 261 -6.76 -26.12 1.38
C ALA A 261 -8.30 -25.96 1.41
N VAL A 262 -8.75 -24.88 2.04
CA VAL A 262 -10.10 -24.32 1.89
C VAL A 262 -9.90 -22.90 1.38
N ASP A 263 -10.62 -22.49 0.34
CA ASP A 263 -10.40 -21.20 -0.35
C ASP A 263 -10.94 -19.97 0.43
N ALA A 264 -10.72 -19.97 1.74
CA ALA A 264 -11.15 -18.99 2.73
C ALA A 264 -10.15 -18.92 3.91
N VAL A 265 -9.99 -17.73 4.47
CA VAL A 265 -9.35 -17.50 5.78
C VAL A 265 -10.44 -17.21 6.79
N SER A 266 -10.53 -17.99 7.86
CA SER A 266 -11.44 -17.71 8.98
C SER A 266 -10.80 -16.73 9.95
N VAL A 267 -11.62 -15.86 10.55
CA VAL A 267 -11.19 -14.98 11.65
C VAL A 267 -12.14 -15.20 12.82
N ASP A 268 -11.61 -15.71 13.93
CA ASP A 268 -12.37 -15.94 15.17
C ASP A 268 -11.63 -15.31 16.36
N ALA A 269 -12.35 -14.59 17.22
CA ALA A 269 -11.79 -13.81 18.33
C ALA A 269 -10.54 -12.95 17.96
N GLY A 270 -10.49 -12.46 16.72
CA GLY A 270 -9.35 -11.70 16.17
C GLY A 270 -8.15 -12.53 15.69
N ILE A 271 -8.25 -13.87 15.67
CA ILE A 271 -7.22 -14.76 15.17
C ILE A 271 -7.57 -15.22 13.75
N ALA A 272 -6.74 -14.86 12.77
CA ALA A 272 -6.87 -15.33 11.39
C ALA A 272 -6.25 -16.72 11.24
N THR A 273 -7.03 -17.72 10.84
CA THR A 273 -6.54 -19.09 10.61
C THR A 273 -6.42 -19.38 9.11
N VAL A 274 -5.22 -19.72 8.68
CA VAL A 274 -4.86 -20.02 7.29
C VAL A 274 -4.55 -21.52 7.18
N VAL A 275 -5.39 -22.28 6.47
CA VAL A 275 -5.20 -23.72 6.29
C VAL A 275 -4.59 -23.99 4.90
N LEU A 276 -3.36 -24.50 4.88
CA LEU A 276 -2.58 -24.79 3.68
C LEU A 276 -2.72 -26.25 3.24
N THR A 277 -2.44 -26.53 1.97
CA THR A 277 -2.35 -27.90 1.43
C THR A 277 -1.19 -28.70 2.06
N PRO A 278 -1.27 -30.05 2.06
CA PRO A 278 -0.26 -30.92 2.70
C PRO A 278 1.22 -30.64 2.41
N PRO A 279 1.66 -30.22 1.20
CA PRO A 279 3.08 -29.99 0.90
C PRO A 279 3.79 -29.01 1.86
N ALA A 280 3.07 -28.04 2.43
CA ALA A 280 3.62 -27.09 3.40
C ALA A 280 4.22 -27.79 4.64
N SER A 281 3.69 -28.96 5.04
CA SER A 281 4.21 -29.74 6.17
C SER A 281 5.53 -30.47 5.89
N ALA A 282 5.92 -30.62 4.62
CA ALA A 282 7.15 -31.31 4.21
C ALA A 282 8.35 -30.35 4.04
N MET A 283 8.11 -29.04 4.00
CA MET A 283 9.15 -28.01 3.81
C MET A 283 10.15 -27.97 4.97
N ASP A 284 11.35 -27.42 4.75
CA ASP A 284 12.32 -27.20 5.82
C ASP A 284 11.90 -26.08 6.80
N LEU A 285 12.65 -25.93 7.89
CA LEU A 285 12.34 -24.96 8.93
C LEU A 285 12.50 -23.49 8.47
N ALA A 286 13.36 -23.20 7.50
CA ALA A 286 13.55 -21.83 7.00
C ALA A 286 12.32 -21.40 6.19
N HIS A 287 11.87 -22.24 5.25
CA HIS A 287 10.66 -22.00 4.48
C HIS A 287 9.41 -21.90 5.35
N ARG A 288 9.26 -22.74 6.39
CA ARG A 288 8.14 -22.63 7.33
C ARG A 288 8.14 -21.29 8.07
N ARG A 289 9.31 -20.79 8.49
CA ARG A 289 9.42 -19.46 9.10
C ARG A 289 9.07 -18.35 8.10
N ALA A 290 9.48 -18.47 6.84
CA ALA A 290 9.08 -17.52 5.78
C ALA A 290 7.56 -17.48 5.60
N ILE A 291 6.88 -18.64 5.50
CA ILE A 291 5.41 -18.76 5.45
C ILE A 291 4.74 -18.01 6.62
N TRP A 292 5.20 -18.26 7.85
CA TRP A 292 4.68 -17.59 9.04
C TRP A 292 4.93 -16.07 9.00
N ALA A 293 6.15 -15.65 8.65
CA ALA A 293 6.57 -14.24 8.58
C ALA A 293 5.76 -13.43 7.55
N GLN A 294 5.56 -13.99 6.35
CA GLN A 294 4.81 -13.35 5.28
C GLN A 294 3.32 -13.22 5.64
N LEU A 295 2.68 -14.31 6.11
CA LEU A 295 1.26 -14.28 6.48
C LEU A 295 0.99 -13.37 7.67
N VAL A 296 1.86 -13.34 8.69
CA VAL A 296 1.66 -12.45 9.84
C VAL A 296 1.83 -10.98 9.47
N ALA A 297 2.85 -10.62 8.69
CA ALA A 297 3.09 -9.25 8.24
C ALA A 297 1.96 -8.70 7.36
N THR A 298 1.35 -9.56 6.53
CA THR A 298 0.26 -9.17 5.63
C THR A 298 -1.12 -9.20 6.28
N LEU A 299 -1.47 -10.25 7.05
CA LEU A 299 -2.82 -10.38 7.60
C LEU A 299 -3.08 -9.55 8.86
N LEU A 300 -2.07 -9.15 9.63
CA LEU A 300 -2.24 -8.21 10.75
C LEU A 300 -2.70 -6.80 10.30
N ARG A 301 -2.63 -6.51 8.99
CA ARG A 301 -3.15 -5.27 8.40
C ARG A 301 -4.65 -5.34 8.08
N VAL A 302 -5.30 -6.49 8.29
CA VAL A 302 -6.74 -6.67 8.11
C VAL A 302 -7.48 -6.16 9.35
N PRO A 303 -8.49 -5.28 9.22
CA PRO A 303 -9.29 -4.82 10.36
C PRO A 303 -9.85 -5.98 11.18
N GLY A 304 -9.60 -5.93 12.50
CA GLY A 304 -10.03 -6.96 13.45
C GLY A 304 -9.06 -8.13 13.65
N VAL A 305 -8.02 -8.29 12.83
CA VAL A 305 -7.01 -9.35 13.02
C VAL A 305 -5.91 -8.87 13.98
N GLN A 306 -5.65 -9.66 15.03
CA GLN A 306 -4.69 -9.41 16.10
C GLN A 306 -3.63 -10.51 16.24
N GLY A 307 -3.77 -11.59 15.46
CA GLY A 307 -2.81 -12.69 15.39
C GLY A 307 -3.16 -13.65 14.26
N VAL A 308 -2.17 -14.42 13.83
CA VAL A 308 -2.32 -15.41 12.75
C VAL A 308 -2.02 -16.81 13.27
N VAL A 309 -2.71 -17.82 12.74
CA VAL A 309 -2.38 -19.25 12.90
C VAL A 309 -2.28 -19.87 11.51
N VAL A 310 -1.19 -20.58 11.25
CA VAL A 310 -1.01 -21.37 10.02
C VAL A 310 -1.14 -22.85 10.34
N GLU A 311 -2.04 -23.52 9.63
CA GLU A 311 -2.29 -24.94 9.70
C GLU A 311 -2.05 -25.60 8.33
N VAL A 312 -1.94 -26.92 8.34
CA VAL A 312 -1.82 -27.78 7.16
C VAL A 312 -2.90 -28.84 7.25
N GLN A 313 -3.67 -29.00 6.17
CA GLN A 313 -4.78 -29.95 6.10
C GLN A 313 -4.33 -31.37 6.46
N GLY A 314 -4.93 -31.95 7.51
CA GLY A 314 -4.62 -33.30 7.99
C GLY A 314 -3.36 -33.43 8.85
N ALA A 315 -2.52 -32.40 8.96
CA ALA A 315 -1.33 -32.38 9.82
C ALA A 315 -1.45 -31.41 11.02
N GLY A 316 -2.47 -30.55 11.03
CA GLY A 316 -2.67 -29.54 12.07
C GLY A 316 -1.70 -28.37 11.90
N ARG A 317 -1.29 -27.74 12.99
CA ARG A 317 -0.44 -26.54 12.97
C ARG A 317 0.87 -26.72 12.18
N LEU A 318 1.25 -25.73 11.37
CA LEU A 318 2.55 -25.68 10.73
C LEU A 318 3.68 -25.48 11.76
N VAL A 319 4.39 -26.57 12.07
CA VAL A 319 5.38 -26.61 13.17
C VAL A 319 6.60 -25.73 12.89
N VAL A 320 6.83 -24.76 13.78
CA VAL A 320 8.06 -23.97 13.97
C VAL A 320 8.33 -23.94 15.49
N PRO A 321 9.53 -24.27 16.00
CA PRO A 321 9.75 -24.54 17.43
C PRO A 321 9.39 -23.40 18.38
N GLU A 322 9.68 -22.16 18.01
CA GLU A 322 9.40 -20.96 18.81
C GLU A 322 7.93 -20.50 18.73
N VAL A 323 7.13 -21.05 17.82
CA VAL A 323 5.76 -20.60 17.51
C VAL A 323 4.73 -21.48 18.22
N THR A 324 4.40 -21.12 19.47
CA THR A 324 3.53 -21.91 20.37
C THR A 324 2.07 -21.42 20.45
N GLY A 325 1.78 -20.16 20.12
CA GLY A 325 0.42 -19.58 20.06
C GLY A 325 0.23 -18.73 18.79
N PRO A 326 -0.93 -18.06 18.58
CA PRO A 326 -1.11 -17.18 17.44
C PRO A 326 0.01 -16.13 17.33
N LEU A 327 0.60 -16.01 16.15
CA LEU A 327 1.76 -15.17 15.91
C LEU A 327 1.32 -13.71 15.76
N ARG A 328 2.06 -12.77 16.35
CA ARG A 328 1.72 -11.33 16.36
C ARG A 328 2.80 -10.41 15.78
N SER A 329 3.97 -10.95 15.46
CA SER A 329 4.99 -10.26 14.68
C SER A 329 5.79 -11.26 13.85
N ALA A 330 6.37 -10.81 12.73
CA ALA A 330 7.35 -11.62 12.01
C ALA A 330 8.68 -11.71 12.79
N THR A 331 8.94 -10.78 13.73
CA THR A 331 10.13 -10.81 14.59
C THR A 331 10.15 -12.03 15.51
N ASP A 332 8.97 -12.57 15.86
CA ASP A 332 8.81 -13.80 16.65
C ASP A 332 9.34 -15.05 15.94
N VAL A 333 9.41 -15.04 14.60
CA VAL A 333 10.07 -16.06 13.76
C VAL A 333 11.43 -15.58 13.20
N GLY A 334 11.93 -14.47 13.76
CA GLY A 334 13.23 -13.90 13.44
C GLY A 334 13.32 -13.17 12.10
N TYR A 335 12.20 -12.66 11.57
CA TYR A 335 12.16 -11.77 10.40
C TYR A 335 11.96 -10.32 10.83
N GLY A 336 12.73 -9.40 10.25
CA GLY A 336 12.57 -7.96 10.48
C GLY A 336 11.30 -7.45 9.81
N ALA A 337 10.36 -6.96 10.61
CA ALA A 337 9.09 -6.40 10.18
C ALA A 337 8.73 -5.14 10.98
N ASP A 338 9.62 -4.15 10.93
CA ASP A 338 9.39 -2.78 11.37
C ASP A 338 10.19 -1.84 10.46
N PRO A 339 9.76 -0.57 10.27
CA PRO A 339 10.49 0.37 9.43
C PRO A 339 11.90 0.60 9.98
N LEU A 340 12.89 0.58 9.08
CA LEU A 340 14.29 0.80 9.44
C LEU A 340 14.47 2.08 10.27
N PRO A 341 15.36 2.07 11.28
CA PRO A 341 15.52 3.20 12.20
C PRO A 341 15.80 4.47 11.42
N LEU A 342 15.02 5.52 11.70
CA LEU A 342 15.18 6.81 11.01
C LEU A 342 16.62 7.33 11.22
N PRO A 343 17.23 7.92 10.17
CA PRO A 343 18.55 8.52 10.31
C PRO A 343 18.48 9.63 11.38
N ARG A 344 19.51 9.69 12.23
CA ARG A 344 19.58 10.65 13.34
C ARG A 344 20.42 11.87 13.01
N THR A 345 21.34 11.75 12.06
CA THR A 345 22.34 12.77 11.71
C THR A 345 22.25 13.16 10.23
N ALA A 346 22.62 14.40 9.95
CA ALA A 346 22.79 14.95 8.62
C ALA A 346 24.17 15.60 8.50
N LEU A 347 24.76 15.52 7.32
CA LEU A 347 26.03 16.12 6.96
C LEU A 347 25.76 17.42 6.19
N LEU A 348 26.11 18.56 6.76
CA LEU A 348 25.90 19.90 6.19
C LEU A 348 27.20 20.47 5.64
N ARG A 349 27.15 21.22 4.53
CA ARG A 349 28.27 22.05 4.07
C ARG A 349 28.08 23.52 4.45
N LEU A 350 29.05 24.05 5.20
CA LEU A 350 29.20 25.48 5.47
C LEU A 350 30.55 25.95 4.88
N GLY A 351 30.50 26.78 3.84
CA GLY A 351 31.69 27.11 3.03
C GLY A 351 32.29 25.86 2.38
N GLU A 352 33.56 25.57 2.68
CA GLU A 352 34.24 24.34 2.21
C GLU A 352 34.25 23.20 3.26
N ARG A 353 33.76 23.48 4.47
CA ARG A 353 33.78 22.51 5.59
C ARG A 353 32.48 21.72 5.67
N LEU A 354 32.61 20.48 6.11
CA LEU A 354 31.48 19.62 6.46
C LEU A 354 31.28 19.60 7.98
N THR A 355 30.02 19.57 8.40
CA THR A 355 29.61 19.49 9.81
C THR A 355 28.51 18.46 9.96
N SER A 356 28.67 17.51 10.89
CA SER A 356 27.60 16.59 11.28
C SER A 356 26.67 17.27 12.29
N VAL A 357 25.35 17.18 12.09
CA VAL A 357 24.33 17.71 13.00
C VAL A 357 23.23 16.67 13.26
N GLU A 358 22.54 16.76 14.38
CA GLU A 358 21.33 15.99 14.62
C GLU A 358 20.18 16.51 13.73
N ILE A 359 19.47 15.60 13.05
CA ILE A 359 18.36 15.94 12.14
C ILE A 359 17.25 16.73 12.85
N VAL A 360 16.98 16.43 14.12
CA VAL A 360 15.96 17.14 14.91
C VAL A 360 16.26 18.63 15.11
N ARG A 361 17.51 19.07 14.87
CA ARG A 361 17.92 20.48 14.99
C ARG A 361 17.90 21.23 13.65
N LEU A 362 17.52 20.61 12.54
CA LEU A 362 17.50 21.28 11.23
C LEU A 362 16.56 22.50 11.17
N ASP A 363 15.51 22.49 11.99
CA ASP A 363 14.55 23.58 12.08
C ASP A 363 14.99 24.69 13.06
N ASP A 364 15.96 24.44 13.95
CA ASP A 364 16.45 25.38 14.98
C ASP A 364 17.78 26.07 14.59
N LEU A 365 18.14 26.08 13.30
CA LEU A 365 19.47 26.49 12.81
C LEU A 365 19.77 28.00 12.82
N ASP A 366 18.84 28.86 13.27
CA ASP A 366 19.06 30.32 13.40
C ASP A 366 20.17 30.68 14.42
N GLY A 367 20.72 29.69 15.14
CA GLY A 367 21.84 29.82 16.07
C GLY A 367 23.25 29.51 15.51
N LEU A 368 23.38 29.00 14.27
CA LEU A 368 24.71 28.74 13.65
C LEU A 368 25.32 30.02 13.04
N GLY A 369 25.42 31.06 13.87
CA GLY A 369 26.00 32.34 13.49
C GLY A 369 27.47 32.24 13.05
N THR A 370 27.83 33.02 12.04
CA THR A 370 29.18 33.06 11.48
C THR A 370 30.22 33.53 12.50
N SER A 371 31.13 32.66 12.90
CA SER A 371 32.39 33.03 13.56
C SER A 371 33.49 32.04 13.19
N PRO A 372 34.58 32.47 12.50
CA PRO A 372 35.65 31.57 12.05
C PRO A 372 36.48 30.92 13.16
N THR A 373 36.19 31.20 14.43
CA THR A 373 37.06 30.85 15.57
C THR A 373 36.25 30.39 16.78
N ALA A 374 35.52 29.29 16.64
CA ALA A 374 35.00 28.54 17.78
C ALA A 374 34.95 27.04 17.47
N THR A 375 35.74 26.25 18.20
CA THR A 375 35.56 24.80 18.28
C THR A 375 34.29 24.56 19.09
N ALA A 376 33.13 24.56 18.42
CA ALA A 376 31.83 24.41 19.05
C ALA A 376 31.55 22.94 19.45
N THR A 377 32.33 22.41 20.40
CA THR A 377 31.86 21.32 21.26
C THR A 377 30.71 21.86 22.11
N VAL A 378 29.48 21.76 21.59
CA VAL A 378 28.27 22.05 22.35
C VAL A 378 28.13 20.99 23.44
N ALA A 379 28.48 21.35 24.67
CA ALA A 379 28.39 20.46 25.80
C ALA A 379 26.91 20.07 26.08
N VAL A 380 26.67 18.77 26.21
CA VAL A 380 25.36 18.22 26.60
C VAL A 380 25.12 18.50 28.09
N PRO A 381 23.95 19.01 28.51
CA PRO A 381 23.55 18.98 29.91
C PRO A 381 23.23 17.52 30.29
N SER A 382 24.14 16.87 31.02
CA SER A 382 23.98 15.48 31.44
C SER A 382 22.77 15.32 32.37
N ALA A 383 21.67 14.74 31.86
CA ALA A 383 20.49 14.39 32.63
C ALA A 383 20.12 12.91 32.41
N GLY A 384 20.35 12.08 33.43
CA GLY A 384 19.95 10.67 33.47
C GLY A 384 20.92 9.73 32.73
N ALA A 385 21.74 8.99 33.49
CA ALA A 385 22.53 7.89 32.94
C ALA A 385 21.62 6.72 32.57
N GLY A 386 21.59 6.36 31.28
CA GLY A 386 21.14 5.07 30.79
C GLY A 386 22.18 4.56 29.79
N ASP A 387 22.67 3.34 30.00
CA ASP A 387 23.75 2.72 29.21
C ASP A 387 23.25 2.31 27.80
N GLY A 388 23.03 3.30 26.94
CA GLY A 388 22.93 3.13 25.49
C GLY A 388 24.28 3.41 24.82
N PRO A 389 24.65 2.70 23.74
CA PRO A 389 25.86 3.01 22.99
C PRO A 389 25.78 4.43 22.41
N ALA A 390 26.89 5.16 22.48
CA ALA A 390 27.01 6.49 21.89
C ALA A 390 26.77 6.43 20.36
N PRO A 391 26.18 7.47 19.75
CA PRO A 391 25.98 7.51 18.30
C PRO A 391 27.34 7.48 17.58
N PRO A 392 27.52 6.65 16.54
CA PRO A 392 28.73 6.66 15.73
C PRO A 392 28.91 8.03 15.04
N GLY A 393 30.16 8.46 14.89
CA GLY A 393 30.52 9.63 14.08
C GLY A 393 30.55 10.99 14.79
N ALA A 394 30.24 11.10 16.09
CA ALA A 394 30.23 12.38 16.83
C ALA A 394 31.63 13.01 17.09
N GLY A 395 32.67 12.61 16.36
CA GLY A 395 34.05 13.09 16.55
C GLY A 395 35.06 12.65 15.47
N ALA A 396 34.61 12.28 14.27
CA ALA A 396 35.51 12.03 13.14
C ALA A 396 35.86 13.34 12.42
N ASP A 397 37.14 13.56 12.10
CA ASP A 397 37.57 14.70 11.26
C ASP A 397 37.09 14.49 9.82
N LEU A 398 36.00 15.17 9.45
CA LEU A 398 35.38 15.08 8.12
C LEU A 398 36.29 15.66 7.01
N PRO A 399 36.23 15.14 5.78
CA PRO A 399 37.01 15.66 4.66
C PRO A 399 36.61 17.09 4.28
N THR A 400 37.59 17.88 3.82
CA THR A 400 37.31 19.17 3.15
C THR A 400 37.00 18.90 1.69
N ILE A 401 35.80 19.26 1.23
CA ILE A 401 35.35 19.02 -0.14
C ILE A 401 35.37 20.35 -0.92
N PRO A 402 36.11 20.45 -2.05
CA PRO A 402 36.18 21.68 -2.85
C PRO A 402 34.80 22.18 -3.30
N ALA A 403 34.61 23.50 -3.32
CA ALA A 403 33.35 24.14 -3.70
C ALA A 403 32.81 23.75 -5.10
N ALA A 404 33.68 23.23 -5.98
CA ALA A 404 33.32 22.75 -7.32
C ALA A 404 32.46 21.46 -7.33
N TYR A 405 32.44 20.67 -6.25
CA TYR A 405 31.55 19.50 -6.12
C TYR A 405 30.35 19.82 -5.22
N GLY A 406 29.21 19.20 -5.50
CA GLY A 406 27.98 19.24 -4.69
C GLY A 406 27.26 17.89 -4.74
N GLN A 407 25.93 17.88 -4.53
CA GLN A 407 25.06 16.70 -4.71
C GLN A 407 25.58 15.47 -3.93
N PHE A 408 25.75 15.64 -2.62
CA PHE A 408 26.43 14.64 -1.80
C PHE A 408 25.59 13.40 -1.51
N ALA A 409 26.30 12.31 -1.28
CA ALA A 409 25.82 11.18 -0.49
C ALA A 409 26.90 10.80 0.55
N VAL A 410 26.46 10.17 1.64
CA VAL A 410 27.33 9.71 2.74
C VAL A 410 26.92 8.30 3.18
N SER A 411 27.90 7.48 3.56
CA SER A 411 27.69 6.12 4.08
C SER A 411 26.98 6.11 5.44
N ALA A 412 26.46 4.95 5.84
CA ALA A 412 25.75 4.75 7.12
C ALA A 412 26.58 5.14 8.36
N ASP A 413 27.89 4.88 8.32
CA ASP A 413 28.87 5.17 9.37
C ASP A 413 29.46 6.59 9.32
N GLY A 414 29.20 7.34 8.24
CA GLY A 414 29.78 8.67 8.00
C GLY A 414 31.23 8.69 7.51
N ALA A 415 31.85 7.52 7.31
CA ALA A 415 33.27 7.41 6.92
C ALA A 415 33.52 7.64 5.43
N ASP A 416 32.53 7.39 4.57
CA ASP A 416 32.65 7.55 3.12
C ASP A 416 31.72 8.65 2.59
N VAL A 417 32.30 9.65 1.91
CA VAL A 417 31.56 10.76 1.32
C VAL A 417 31.85 10.83 -0.17
N VAL A 418 30.80 10.94 -0.97
CA VAL A 418 30.89 11.10 -2.42
C VAL A 418 30.17 12.37 -2.85
N ALA A 419 30.74 13.06 -3.84
CA ALA A 419 30.22 14.29 -4.41
C ALA A 419 30.40 14.29 -5.93
N VAL A 420 29.54 15.03 -6.64
CA VAL A 420 29.63 15.20 -8.09
C VAL A 420 29.57 16.67 -8.47
N THR A 421 30.20 17.05 -9.58
CA THR A 421 30.17 18.45 -10.04
C THR A 421 28.75 18.88 -10.44
N PRO A 422 28.41 20.18 -10.39
CA PRO A 422 27.26 20.74 -11.09
C PRO A 422 27.26 20.30 -12.56
N GLY A 423 26.20 19.62 -13.00
CA GLY A 423 26.11 19.06 -14.36
C GLY A 423 26.73 17.67 -14.53
N GLY A 424 27.32 17.09 -13.48
CA GLY A 424 27.68 15.67 -13.43
C GLY A 424 28.88 15.29 -14.31
N THR A 425 29.80 16.21 -14.60
CA THR A 425 30.97 15.94 -15.46
C THR A 425 32.09 15.18 -14.74
N GLU A 426 32.14 15.24 -13.41
CA GLU A 426 33.16 14.60 -12.60
C GLU A 426 32.54 14.14 -11.26
N ALA A 427 33.02 13.00 -10.76
CA ALA A 427 32.65 12.44 -9.48
C ALA A 427 33.89 12.22 -8.60
N ALA A 428 33.71 12.41 -7.29
CA ALA A 428 34.79 12.46 -6.32
C ALA A 428 34.38 11.77 -5.02
N ARG A 429 35.23 10.89 -4.51
CA ARG A 429 34.98 10.11 -3.29
C ARG A 429 36.12 10.31 -2.28
N TRP A 430 35.77 10.36 -1.01
CA TRP A 430 36.69 10.40 0.12
C TRP A 430 36.32 9.28 1.11
N HIS A 431 37.31 8.47 1.49
CA HIS A 431 37.19 7.46 2.54
C HIS A 431 38.04 7.90 3.74
N ASP A 432 37.40 8.02 4.91
CA ASP A 432 37.86 8.78 6.08
C ASP A 432 38.22 10.25 5.75
N ARG A 433 39.36 10.47 5.09
CA ARG A 433 39.79 11.76 4.52
C ARG A 433 40.55 11.65 3.20
N GLU A 434 40.88 10.44 2.75
CA GLU A 434 41.74 10.21 1.60
C GLU A 434 40.92 10.01 0.31
N ARG A 435 41.48 10.38 -0.83
CA ARG A 435 40.82 10.20 -2.13
C ARG A 435 40.67 8.71 -2.44
N ALA A 436 39.43 8.27 -2.62
CA ALA A 436 39.08 6.89 -2.95
C ALA A 436 38.74 6.74 -4.44
N SER A 437 38.74 5.50 -4.94
CA SER A 437 38.43 5.20 -6.34
C SER A 437 36.97 5.49 -6.70
N VAL A 438 36.77 6.05 -7.89
CA VAL A 438 35.48 6.34 -8.51
C VAL A 438 35.47 5.70 -9.91
N PRO A 439 34.36 5.09 -10.38
CA PRO A 439 34.26 4.60 -11.75
C PRO A 439 34.41 5.72 -12.78
N VAL A 440 34.84 5.37 -14.00
CA VAL A 440 34.86 6.31 -15.13
C VAL A 440 33.50 6.28 -15.82
N LEU A 441 32.87 7.45 -15.95
CA LEU A 441 31.67 7.71 -16.75
C LEU A 441 31.85 9.06 -17.48
N THR A 442 31.15 9.26 -18.60
CA THR A 442 31.09 10.56 -19.29
C THR A 442 30.11 11.54 -18.66
N SER A 443 29.12 11.04 -17.91
CA SER A 443 28.33 11.85 -16.98
C SER A 443 27.87 11.03 -15.77
N PHE A 444 27.63 11.72 -14.67
CA PHE A 444 27.15 11.18 -13.39
C PHE A 444 25.84 11.87 -12.99
N VAL A 445 24.86 11.09 -12.52
CA VAL A 445 23.80 11.60 -11.65
C VAL A 445 24.26 11.54 -10.20
N ARG A 446 23.48 12.12 -9.28
CA ARG A 446 23.75 12.04 -7.84
C ARG A 446 23.90 10.56 -7.38
N PRO A 447 25.01 10.19 -6.72
CA PRO A 447 25.20 8.82 -6.21
C PRO A 447 24.30 8.49 -5.02
N SER A 448 24.19 7.20 -4.69
CA SER A 448 23.33 6.70 -3.60
C SER A 448 24.03 5.56 -2.85
N TYR A 449 23.94 5.52 -1.52
CA TYR A 449 24.40 4.38 -0.72
C TYR A 449 23.22 3.46 -0.38
N ASP A 450 23.49 2.16 -0.29
CA ASP A 450 22.55 1.17 0.23
C ASP A 450 22.94 0.68 1.64
N ALA A 451 22.03 -0.05 2.30
CA ALA A 451 22.24 -0.62 3.63
C ALA A 451 23.26 -1.79 3.68
N HIS A 452 23.89 -2.14 2.57
CA HIS A 452 24.87 -3.24 2.45
C HIS A 452 26.26 -2.69 2.09
N ASP A 453 26.53 -1.43 2.46
CA ASP A 453 27.77 -0.70 2.18
C ASP A 453 28.15 -0.65 0.70
N ARG A 454 27.17 -0.71 -0.23
CA ARG A 454 27.43 -0.46 -1.65
C ARG A 454 27.15 1.00 -1.97
N LEU A 455 28.11 1.63 -2.64
CA LEU A 455 27.94 2.93 -3.27
C LEU A 455 27.55 2.73 -4.74
N TRP A 456 26.41 3.28 -5.11
CA TRP A 456 25.82 3.24 -6.43
C TRP A 456 26.13 4.51 -7.21
N PHE A 457 26.69 4.33 -8.40
CA PHE A 457 26.88 5.36 -9.42
C PHE A 457 25.96 5.09 -10.60
N ALA A 458 25.41 6.14 -11.19
CA ALA A 458 24.69 6.04 -12.44
C ALA A 458 24.93 7.29 -13.31
N GLY A 459 24.60 7.18 -14.59
CA GLY A 459 24.75 8.26 -15.56
C GLY A 459 24.97 7.70 -16.96
N SER A 460 25.90 8.27 -17.72
CA SER A 460 26.21 7.81 -19.08
C SER A 460 27.69 7.56 -19.32
N ASP A 461 27.99 6.61 -20.19
CA ASP A 461 29.31 6.33 -20.75
C ASP A 461 29.16 6.25 -22.28
N GLY A 462 29.75 7.20 -23.00
CA GLY A 462 29.59 7.31 -24.46
C GLY A 462 28.14 7.53 -24.91
N GLY A 463 27.29 8.10 -24.05
CA GLY A 463 25.85 8.26 -24.29
C GLY A 463 24.99 7.03 -23.97
N VAL A 464 25.60 5.92 -23.53
CA VAL A 464 24.89 4.71 -23.07
C VAL A 464 24.63 4.83 -21.56
N ALA A 465 23.41 4.57 -21.10
CA ALA A 465 23.08 4.52 -19.69
C ALA A 465 23.91 3.46 -18.95
N ARG A 466 24.47 3.83 -17.79
CA ARG A 466 25.22 2.91 -16.91
C ARG A 466 24.70 3.00 -15.48
N VAL A 467 24.64 1.86 -14.82
CA VAL A 467 24.51 1.73 -13.36
C VAL A 467 25.65 0.84 -12.89
N LEU A 468 26.44 1.33 -11.92
CA LEU A 468 27.65 0.70 -11.42
C LEU A 468 27.64 0.71 -9.89
N THR A 469 28.25 -0.28 -9.23
CA THR A 469 28.40 -0.30 -7.77
C THR A 469 29.82 -0.59 -7.33
N VAL A 470 30.26 0.05 -6.24
CA VAL A 470 31.52 -0.22 -5.53
C VAL A 470 31.25 -0.51 -4.05
N ASN A 471 32.21 -1.14 -3.38
CA ASN A 471 32.23 -1.36 -1.94
C ASN A 471 32.67 -0.07 -1.22
N ALA A 472 31.76 0.54 -0.46
CA ALA A 472 32.02 1.76 0.30
C ALA A 472 33.06 1.58 1.42
N ARG A 473 33.24 0.35 1.93
CA ARG A 473 34.27 0.04 2.94
C ARG A 473 35.66 -0.18 2.36
N ALA A 474 35.81 -0.17 1.03
CA ALA A 474 37.09 -0.31 0.35
C ALA A 474 37.46 1.01 -0.33
N PRO A 475 38.60 1.65 0.00
CA PRO A 475 39.03 2.88 -0.66
C PRO A 475 39.39 2.66 -2.14
N VAL A 476 39.70 1.41 -2.52
CA VAL A 476 39.86 0.97 -3.92
C VAL A 476 39.02 -0.29 -4.14
N ASP A 477 38.03 -0.23 -5.02
CA ASP A 477 37.18 -1.36 -5.42
C ASP A 477 36.85 -1.26 -6.92
N PRO A 478 36.96 -2.36 -7.70
CA PRO A 478 36.58 -2.35 -9.11
C PRO A 478 35.05 -2.23 -9.24
N ALA A 479 34.59 -1.20 -9.94
CA ALA A 479 33.18 -0.96 -10.14
C ALA A 479 32.51 -2.10 -10.93
N VAL A 480 31.43 -2.65 -10.36
CA VAL A 480 30.66 -3.77 -10.91
C VAL A 480 29.40 -3.23 -11.59
N PRO A 481 29.12 -3.58 -12.87
CA PRO A 481 27.91 -3.14 -13.55
C PRO A 481 26.66 -3.84 -12.99
N VAL A 482 25.55 -3.10 -12.93
CA VAL A 482 24.22 -3.61 -12.60
C VAL A 482 23.38 -3.61 -13.87
N VAL A 483 22.94 -4.79 -14.31
CA VAL A 483 22.24 -4.99 -15.58
C VAL A 483 20.78 -4.52 -15.46
N ALA A 484 20.35 -3.61 -16.34
CA ALA A 484 18.98 -3.08 -16.36
C ALA A 484 18.52 -2.84 -17.81
N PRO A 485 18.07 -3.89 -18.55
CA PRO A 485 17.84 -3.80 -20.00
C PRO A 485 16.78 -2.79 -20.41
N TRP A 486 15.85 -2.45 -19.51
CA TRP A 486 14.81 -1.44 -19.74
C TRP A 486 15.34 0.01 -19.74
N LEU A 487 16.63 0.22 -19.44
CA LEU A 487 17.34 1.49 -19.62
C LEU A 487 18.04 1.62 -20.99
N ASP A 488 17.99 0.59 -21.84
CA ASP A 488 18.58 0.66 -23.19
C ASP A 488 17.89 1.77 -24.02
N GLY A 489 18.70 2.65 -24.62
CA GLY A 489 18.19 3.81 -25.36
C GLY A 489 17.54 4.91 -24.50
N ARG A 490 17.83 4.95 -23.19
CA ARG A 490 17.36 5.97 -22.25
C ARG A 490 18.51 6.78 -21.64
N ALA A 491 18.20 7.96 -21.13
CA ALA A 491 19.09 8.76 -20.30
C ALA A 491 18.64 8.67 -18.83
N ILE A 492 19.56 8.37 -17.92
CA ILE A 492 19.28 8.40 -16.47
C ILE A 492 19.36 9.85 -16.00
N VAL A 493 18.33 10.28 -15.25
CA VAL A 493 18.21 11.63 -14.68
C VAL A 493 18.53 11.61 -13.18
N ALA A 494 18.04 10.61 -12.45
CA ALA A 494 18.31 10.41 -11.03
C ALA A 494 18.20 8.93 -10.65
N LEU A 495 18.89 8.54 -9.57
CA LEU A 495 18.81 7.20 -8.99
C LEU A 495 18.84 7.30 -7.46
N ALA A 496 17.92 6.59 -6.79
CA ALA A 496 17.92 6.47 -5.33
C ALA A 496 17.61 5.03 -4.92
N VAL A 497 18.50 4.42 -4.15
CA VAL A 497 18.29 3.09 -3.56
C VAL A 497 17.36 3.21 -2.34
N SER A 498 16.50 2.23 -2.13
CA SER A 498 15.64 2.16 -0.96
C SER A 498 16.47 2.02 0.32
N ARG A 499 15.92 2.45 1.46
CA ARG A 499 16.62 2.41 2.76
C ARG A 499 17.06 1.00 3.15
N ASP A 500 16.34 -0.03 2.70
CA ASP A 500 16.65 -1.45 2.94
C ASP A 500 17.59 -2.08 1.88
N GLY A 501 18.01 -1.31 0.86
CA GLY A 501 18.82 -1.83 -0.24
C GLY A 501 18.12 -2.85 -1.15
N SER A 502 16.83 -3.13 -0.95
CA SER A 502 16.08 -4.15 -1.69
C SER A 502 15.58 -3.68 -3.05
N ARG A 503 15.42 -2.36 -3.23
CA ARG A 503 14.79 -1.72 -4.39
C ARG A 503 15.55 -0.46 -4.78
N VAL A 504 15.34 0.00 -6.00
CA VAL A 504 15.85 1.26 -6.51
C VAL A 504 14.75 2.00 -7.25
N GLY A 505 14.69 3.32 -7.08
CA GLY A 505 13.91 4.22 -7.92
C GLY A 505 14.83 4.88 -8.93
N VAL A 506 14.51 4.78 -10.21
CA VAL A 506 15.29 5.38 -11.30
C VAL A 506 14.40 6.34 -12.08
N VAL A 507 14.83 7.59 -12.18
CA VAL A 507 14.22 8.57 -13.09
C VAL A 507 14.96 8.51 -14.41
N SER A 508 14.24 8.35 -15.51
CA SER A 508 14.83 8.28 -16.85
C SER A 508 13.92 8.88 -17.93
N SER A 509 14.53 9.35 -19.01
CA SER A 509 13.85 9.82 -20.22
C SER A 509 14.34 9.07 -21.46
N ALA A 510 13.61 9.15 -22.57
CA ALA A 510 14.19 8.84 -23.87
C ALA A 510 15.32 9.83 -24.19
N LEU A 511 16.29 9.47 -25.05
CA LEU A 511 17.46 10.32 -25.36
C LEU A 511 17.11 11.74 -25.86
N GLY A 512 15.90 11.95 -26.40
CA GLY A 512 15.37 13.27 -26.78
C GLY A 512 14.73 14.09 -25.65
N GLY A 513 14.80 13.64 -24.39
CA GLY A 513 14.18 14.30 -23.23
C GLY A 513 12.67 14.04 -23.06
N THR A 514 12.04 13.30 -23.96
CA THR A 514 10.63 12.90 -23.90
C THR A 514 10.43 11.62 -23.07
N ASP A 515 9.17 11.23 -22.83
CA ASP A 515 8.82 9.96 -22.16
C ASP A 515 9.55 9.83 -20.81
N MET A 516 9.39 10.85 -19.96
CA MET A 516 9.89 10.87 -18.59
C MET A 516 9.20 9.80 -17.75
N ARG A 517 9.97 9.07 -16.95
CA ARG A 517 9.48 7.97 -16.11
C ARG A 517 10.18 7.98 -14.76
N LEU A 518 9.45 7.62 -13.71
CA LEU A 518 9.99 7.10 -12.47
C LEU A 518 9.65 5.61 -12.41
N ASP A 519 10.66 4.76 -12.57
CA ASP A 519 10.52 3.31 -12.56
C ASP A 519 11.14 2.75 -11.26
N ILE A 520 10.39 1.91 -10.54
CA ILE A 520 10.84 1.22 -9.31
C ILE A 520 11.19 -0.23 -9.67
N ALA A 521 12.37 -0.72 -9.27
CA ALA A 521 12.79 -2.10 -9.52
C ALA A 521 13.49 -2.71 -8.30
N GLY A 522 13.30 -4.00 -8.08
CA GLY A 522 14.03 -4.80 -7.11
C GLY A 522 15.50 -4.96 -7.50
N VAL A 523 16.37 -4.99 -6.49
CA VAL A 523 17.82 -5.18 -6.63
C VAL A 523 18.15 -6.67 -6.53
N VAL A 524 18.47 -7.29 -7.66
CA VAL A 524 18.94 -8.68 -7.73
C VAL A 524 20.40 -8.73 -7.29
N ARG A 525 20.72 -9.61 -6.33
CA ARG A 525 22.06 -9.77 -5.75
C ARG A 525 22.61 -11.17 -5.96
N ASP A 526 23.94 -11.28 -6.01
CA ASP A 526 24.62 -12.58 -5.93
C ASP A 526 24.71 -13.12 -4.50
N SER A 527 25.25 -14.33 -4.34
CA SER A 527 25.45 -14.98 -3.03
C SER A 527 26.43 -14.25 -2.09
N LEU A 528 27.10 -13.19 -2.56
CA LEU A 528 27.96 -12.31 -1.76
C LEU A 528 27.28 -10.97 -1.44
N GLY A 529 25.99 -10.83 -1.75
CA GLY A 529 25.21 -9.61 -1.53
C GLY A 529 25.51 -8.48 -2.53
N ARG A 530 26.30 -8.74 -3.59
CA ARG A 530 26.65 -7.72 -4.59
C ARG A 530 25.48 -7.54 -5.57
N PRO A 531 25.02 -6.30 -5.83
CA PRO A 531 24.05 -6.03 -6.89
C PRO A 531 24.56 -6.46 -8.26
N THR A 532 23.74 -7.20 -9.00
CA THR A 532 24.09 -7.70 -10.35
C THR A 532 23.07 -7.29 -11.42
N ALA A 533 21.79 -7.14 -11.06
CA ALA A 533 20.75 -6.71 -11.98
C ALA A 533 19.63 -5.94 -11.27
N LEU A 534 18.83 -5.22 -12.06
CA LEU A 534 17.54 -4.68 -11.65
C LEU A 534 16.43 -5.53 -12.27
N ALA A 535 15.39 -5.80 -11.48
CA ALA A 535 14.17 -6.48 -11.94
C ALA A 535 13.37 -5.64 -12.95
N ALA A 536 12.18 -6.11 -13.34
CA ALA A 536 11.32 -5.37 -14.26
C ALA A 536 10.90 -3.99 -13.68
N PRO A 537 10.65 -2.97 -14.51
CA PRO A 537 10.30 -1.64 -14.01
C PRO A 537 8.80 -1.57 -13.63
N TYR A 538 8.51 -1.25 -12.37
CA TYR A 538 7.19 -0.84 -11.93
C TYR A 538 7.08 0.69 -11.94
N ARG A 539 6.44 1.24 -12.97
CA ARG A 539 6.34 2.69 -13.14
C ARG A 539 5.40 3.34 -12.15
N GLN A 540 5.80 4.49 -11.63
CA GLN A 540 5.04 5.36 -10.73
C GLN A 540 5.07 6.81 -11.26
N ALA A 541 4.13 7.63 -10.80
CA ALA A 541 4.09 9.07 -11.08
C ALA A 541 3.98 9.46 -12.58
N ASP A 542 3.38 8.61 -13.42
CA ASP A 542 3.03 8.90 -14.84
C ASP A 542 2.42 10.29 -15.11
N PRO A 543 1.68 10.95 -14.19
CA PRO A 543 1.17 12.30 -14.45
C PRO A 543 2.23 13.41 -14.43
N LEU A 544 3.49 13.13 -14.06
CA LEU A 544 4.60 14.09 -14.07
C LEU A 544 5.29 14.10 -15.45
N SER A 545 5.06 15.14 -16.26
CA SER A 545 5.77 15.30 -17.53
C SER A 545 7.28 15.56 -17.35
N ARG A 546 7.67 16.08 -16.18
CA ARG A 546 9.07 16.31 -15.80
C ARG A 546 9.34 15.83 -14.39
N ILE A 547 10.45 15.11 -14.24
CA ILE A 547 11.02 14.69 -12.96
C ILE A 547 12.53 14.96 -13.05
N THR A 548 13.13 15.53 -12.00
CA THR A 548 14.55 15.93 -11.98
C THR A 548 15.35 15.28 -10.86
N ASP A 549 14.70 14.82 -9.79
CA ASP A 549 15.33 14.05 -8.71
C ASP A 549 14.30 13.16 -8.00
N VAL A 550 14.78 12.13 -7.31
CA VAL A 550 13.95 11.23 -6.48
C VAL A 550 14.70 10.84 -5.21
N VAL A 551 13.99 10.68 -4.09
CA VAL A 551 14.54 10.19 -2.82
C VAL A 551 13.52 9.31 -2.10
N TRP A 552 13.97 8.25 -1.41
CA TRP A 552 13.10 7.42 -0.57
C TRP A 552 12.82 8.07 0.79
N ILE A 553 11.55 8.14 1.17
CA ILE A 553 11.09 8.57 2.48
C ILE A 553 11.04 7.40 3.47
N ASP A 554 10.51 6.27 3.03
CA ASP A 554 10.35 5.05 3.84
C ASP A 554 10.37 3.79 2.94
N ASP A 555 9.76 2.70 3.38
CA ASP A 555 9.70 1.41 2.67
C ASP A 555 8.66 1.35 1.54
N THR A 556 7.78 2.34 1.42
CA THR A 556 6.71 2.41 0.40
C THR A 556 6.49 3.82 -0.14
N THR A 557 7.21 4.82 0.36
CA THR A 557 7.02 6.24 0.00
C THR A 557 8.31 6.83 -0.53
N LEU A 558 8.24 7.54 -1.65
CA LEU A 558 9.30 8.36 -2.21
C LEU A 558 8.86 9.82 -2.28
N ALA A 559 9.80 10.73 -2.48
CA ALA A 559 9.53 12.07 -2.98
C ALA A 559 10.22 12.27 -4.34
N ALA A 560 9.51 12.87 -5.29
CA ALA A 560 10.01 13.20 -6.62
C ALA A 560 9.96 14.72 -6.85
N LEU A 561 11.05 15.33 -7.30
CA LEU A 561 11.07 16.75 -7.67
C LEU A 561 10.59 16.86 -9.12
N GLY A 562 9.39 17.39 -9.35
CA GLY A 562 8.75 17.29 -10.66
C GLY A 562 7.60 18.27 -10.92
N ALA A 563 7.05 18.18 -12.12
CA ALA A 563 5.97 19.02 -12.64
C ALA A 563 5.03 18.20 -13.54
N VAL A 564 3.74 18.55 -13.58
CA VAL A 564 2.73 17.86 -14.39
C VAL A 564 2.72 18.38 -15.83
N GLY A 565 3.17 19.61 -16.06
CA GLY A 565 3.31 20.20 -17.39
C GLY A 565 4.61 20.97 -17.56
N ASP A 566 5.04 21.12 -18.81
CA ASP A 566 6.37 21.63 -19.17
C ASP A 566 6.57 23.13 -18.92
N GLY A 567 5.50 23.85 -18.56
CA GLY A 567 5.53 25.23 -18.08
C GLY A 567 5.35 25.40 -16.56
N GLU A 568 5.03 24.33 -15.82
CA GLU A 568 4.81 24.43 -14.37
C GLU A 568 6.13 24.46 -13.57
N ALA A 569 6.16 25.22 -12.49
CA ALA A 569 7.29 25.21 -11.54
C ALA A 569 7.48 23.82 -10.90
N LEU A 570 8.74 23.42 -10.70
CA LEU A 570 9.08 22.20 -9.97
C LEU A 570 8.62 22.29 -8.51
N ARG A 571 8.21 21.15 -7.98
CA ARG A 571 7.74 20.96 -6.60
C ARG A 571 8.01 19.52 -6.15
N PRO A 572 8.22 19.28 -4.85
CA PRO A 572 8.27 17.92 -4.33
C PRO A 572 6.86 17.32 -4.38
N TRP A 573 6.74 16.16 -5.02
CA TRP A 573 5.56 15.31 -4.99
C TRP A 573 5.86 14.12 -4.09
N ILE A 574 4.92 13.79 -3.20
CA ILE A 574 4.95 12.50 -2.50
C ILE A 574 4.48 11.44 -3.50
N VAL A 575 5.32 10.42 -3.72
CA VAL A 575 5.04 9.27 -4.59
C VAL A 575 4.88 8.06 -3.67
N GLN A 576 3.63 7.63 -3.47
CA GLN A 576 3.33 6.43 -2.72
C GLN A 576 3.40 5.23 -3.67
N LEU A 577 4.25 4.24 -3.39
CA LEU A 577 4.35 3.00 -4.14
C LEU A 577 2.97 2.32 -4.19
N GLY A 578 2.52 1.94 -5.38
CA GLY A 578 1.17 1.42 -5.59
C GLY A 578 0.08 2.49 -5.55
N GLN A 579 0.41 3.77 -5.63
CA GLN A 579 -0.58 4.86 -5.74
C GLN A 579 -0.06 6.07 -6.54
N GLY A 580 1.24 6.14 -6.86
CA GLY A 580 1.83 7.26 -7.57
C GLY A 580 1.72 8.57 -6.78
N ILE A 581 1.39 9.69 -7.44
CA ILE A 581 1.23 11.01 -6.79
C ILE A 581 -0.15 11.22 -6.13
N GLY A 582 -0.88 10.14 -5.85
CA GLY A 582 -2.17 10.17 -5.16
C GLY A 582 -3.38 10.17 -6.09
N LEU A 583 -4.56 9.91 -5.51
CA LEU A 583 -5.82 10.03 -6.25
C LEU A 583 -6.08 11.51 -6.59
N ARG A 584 -5.58 11.96 -7.75
CA ARG A 584 -5.69 13.35 -8.19
C ARG A 584 -7.16 13.78 -8.24
N ARG A 585 -7.55 14.65 -7.30
CA ARG A 585 -8.86 15.32 -7.24
C ARG A 585 -8.72 16.71 -7.86
N ILE A 586 -9.06 16.86 -9.13
CA ILE A 586 -9.00 18.14 -9.84
C ILE A 586 -9.90 19.16 -9.13
N GLY A 587 -9.35 20.34 -8.82
CA GLY A 587 -10.09 21.44 -8.17
C GLY A 587 -10.28 21.32 -6.65
N ILE A 588 -9.70 20.31 -5.98
CA ILE A 588 -9.59 20.27 -4.52
C ILE A 588 -8.12 20.50 -4.14
N ALA A 589 -7.86 21.50 -3.29
CA ALA A 589 -6.59 21.60 -2.60
C ALA A 589 -6.56 20.54 -1.48
N ASP A 590 -5.77 19.48 -1.66
CA ASP A 590 -5.46 18.55 -0.59
C ASP A 590 -4.37 19.15 0.32
N PRO A 591 -4.63 19.38 1.63
CA PRO A 591 -3.65 19.95 2.54
C PRO A 591 -2.39 19.09 2.77
N ALA A 592 -2.48 17.76 2.58
CA ALA A 592 -1.31 16.88 2.62
C ALA A 592 -0.43 17.13 1.40
N THR A 593 -1.05 17.16 0.22
CA THR A 593 -0.45 17.50 -1.07
C THR A 593 -0.36 19.03 -1.27
N ASN A 594 0.16 19.74 -0.26
CA ASN A 594 0.39 21.18 -0.35
C ASN A 594 1.56 21.46 -1.31
N LEU A 595 1.22 21.70 -2.58
CA LEU A 595 2.09 21.92 -3.75
C LEU A 595 2.87 23.25 -3.69
N ILE A 596 3.56 23.55 -2.59
CA ILE A 596 4.39 24.75 -2.42
C ILE A 596 5.49 24.72 -3.50
N PRO A 597 5.44 25.60 -4.52
CA PRO A 597 6.46 25.61 -5.57
C PRO A 597 7.83 25.90 -4.95
N VAL A 598 8.87 25.24 -5.46
CA VAL A 598 10.23 25.60 -5.04
C VAL A 598 10.62 26.91 -5.74
N ALA A 599 11.50 27.69 -5.09
CA ALA A 599 12.23 28.74 -5.78
C ALA A 599 12.93 28.20 -7.05
N ALA A 600 13.12 29.08 -8.04
CA ALA A 600 13.85 28.73 -9.24
C ALA A 600 15.27 28.23 -8.90
N GLY A 601 15.71 27.16 -9.57
CA GLY A 601 17.02 26.57 -9.32
C GLY A 601 17.05 25.40 -8.32
N ALA A 602 15.89 24.87 -7.91
CA ALA A 602 15.81 23.58 -7.22
C ALA A 602 16.60 22.48 -7.97
N ARG A 603 17.47 21.75 -7.26
CA ARG A 603 18.37 20.74 -7.85
C ARG A 603 18.00 19.33 -7.43
N TYR A 604 17.91 19.08 -6.13
CA TYR A 604 17.66 17.74 -5.58
C TYR A 604 16.97 17.78 -4.21
N LEU A 605 16.45 16.62 -3.79
CA LEU A 605 15.74 16.36 -2.55
C LEU A 605 16.57 15.52 -1.58
N VAL A 606 16.40 15.78 -0.29
CA VAL A 606 16.90 14.93 0.80
C VAL A 606 15.74 14.61 1.73
N SER A 607 15.64 13.34 2.15
CA SER A 607 14.69 12.92 3.18
C SER A 607 15.40 12.80 4.52
N THR A 608 14.93 13.51 5.52
CA THR A 608 15.40 13.45 6.91
C THR A 608 14.49 12.54 7.73
N SER A 609 13.17 12.77 7.71
CA SER A 609 12.19 11.96 8.44
C SER A 609 10.75 12.12 7.89
N GLY A 610 10.23 11.08 7.25
CA GLY A 610 8.84 11.04 6.77
C GLY A 610 8.51 12.10 5.70
N PRO A 611 7.22 12.23 5.32
CA PRO A 611 6.79 13.18 4.28
C PRO A 611 6.95 14.67 4.63
N ARG A 612 7.10 15.00 5.92
CA ARG A 612 7.38 16.38 6.38
C ARG A 612 8.87 16.71 6.40
N GLY A 613 9.74 15.74 6.63
CA GLY A 613 11.20 15.89 6.56
C GLY A 613 11.71 15.81 5.12
N ILE A 614 11.10 16.55 4.19
CA ILE A 614 11.66 16.76 2.84
C ILE A 614 12.37 18.10 2.83
N VAL A 615 13.67 18.03 2.53
CA VAL A 615 14.58 19.16 2.40
C VAL A 615 14.96 19.29 0.92
N ILE A 616 15.09 20.52 0.42
CA ILE A 616 15.42 20.78 -0.98
C ILE A 616 16.73 21.56 -1.06
N VAL A 617 17.62 21.18 -1.98
CA VAL A 617 18.83 21.94 -2.28
C VAL A 617 18.64 22.70 -3.59
N ALA A 618 18.84 24.02 -3.56
CA ALA A 618 18.57 24.94 -4.66
C ALA A 618 19.74 25.89 -4.92
N GLN A 619 19.91 26.34 -6.17
CA GLN A 619 20.95 27.31 -6.55
C GLN A 619 20.40 28.40 -7.49
N PRO A 620 20.49 29.69 -7.13
CA PRO A 620 20.87 30.22 -5.82
C PRO A 620 19.77 29.95 -4.77
N GLY A 621 20.15 29.46 -3.58
CA GLY A 621 19.18 29.20 -2.50
C GLY A 621 19.72 28.40 -1.32
N GLY A 622 20.73 27.57 -1.53
CA GLY A 622 21.28 26.70 -0.49
C GLY A 622 20.30 25.60 -0.10
N VAL A 623 20.29 25.24 1.18
CA VAL A 623 19.41 24.21 1.74
C VAL A 623 18.10 24.84 2.22
N LEU A 624 16.96 24.31 1.77
CA LEU A 624 15.61 24.79 2.06
C LEU A 624 14.83 23.76 2.89
N VAL A 625 14.35 24.19 4.06
CA VAL A 625 13.46 23.41 4.94
C VAL A 625 12.01 23.90 4.84
N ARG A 626 11.03 23.03 5.08
CA ARG A 626 9.61 23.38 4.99
C ARG A 626 9.10 23.91 6.33
N VAL A 627 8.79 25.22 6.39
CA VAL A 627 8.19 25.85 7.57
C VAL A 627 6.74 26.21 7.26
N GLY A 628 5.81 25.35 7.70
CA GLY A 628 4.38 25.50 7.45
C GLY A 628 4.02 25.51 5.96
N GLY A 629 3.66 26.70 5.45
CA GLY A 629 3.23 26.94 4.07
C GLY A 629 4.32 27.46 3.12
N SER A 630 5.58 27.58 3.57
CA SER A 630 6.68 28.10 2.77
C SER A 630 7.98 27.30 2.91
N TRP A 631 8.92 27.58 2.01
CA TRP A 631 10.31 27.12 2.09
C TRP A 631 11.16 28.20 2.77
N ARG A 632 11.92 27.84 3.81
CA ARG A 632 12.90 28.70 4.49
C ARG A 632 14.30 28.21 4.18
N GLY A 633 15.19 29.11 3.76
CA GLY A 633 16.61 28.80 3.61
C GLY A 633 17.31 28.67 4.96
N VAL A 634 18.21 27.69 5.07
CA VAL A 634 19.11 27.52 6.20
C VAL A 634 20.35 28.38 5.95
N GLU A 635 20.61 29.35 6.83
CA GLU A 635 21.70 30.32 6.63
C GLU A 635 23.08 29.64 6.56
N GLY A 636 23.90 30.06 5.59
CA GLY A 636 25.27 29.55 5.39
C GLY A 636 25.38 28.12 4.84
N VAL A 637 24.29 27.34 4.78
CA VAL A 637 24.33 25.93 4.37
C VAL A 637 24.02 25.79 2.88
N THR A 638 24.95 25.16 2.16
CA THR A 638 24.90 25.06 0.68
C THR A 638 24.54 23.67 0.15
N GLU A 639 24.88 22.61 0.88
CA GLU A 639 24.62 21.21 0.53
C GLU A 639 24.25 20.44 1.82
N ILE A 640 23.47 19.36 1.68
CA ILE A 640 23.11 18.45 2.77
C ILE A 640 23.10 17.01 2.24
N ALA A 641 23.61 16.07 3.04
CA ALA A 641 23.38 14.64 2.87
C ALA A 641 22.84 14.02 4.16
N VAL A 642 22.06 12.94 4.01
CA VAL A 642 21.58 12.10 5.10
C VAL A 642 22.00 10.69 4.80
N ALA A 643 22.59 10.02 5.79
CA ALA A 643 23.06 8.64 5.67
C ALA A 643 21.88 7.67 5.53
N PRO A 644 22.03 6.54 4.81
CA PRO A 644 21.06 5.46 4.87
C PRO A 644 21.01 4.88 6.29
N SER A 645 19.87 4.27 6.64
CA SER A 645 19.73 3.47 7.86
C SER A 645 20.61 2.21 7.74
N GLY A 646 21.58 2.06 8.64
CA GLY A 646 22.39 0.84 8.80
C GLY A 646 21.84 -0.12 9.85
#